data_AF-A0A8H6P933-F1
#
_entry.id   AF-A0A8H6P933-F1
#
_cell.length_a   1.000
_cell.length_b   1.000
_cell.length_c   1.000
_cell.angle_alpha   90.00
_cell.angle_beta   90.00
_cell.angle_gamma   90.00
#
_symmetry.space_group_name_H-M   'P 1'
#
loop_
_entity.id
_entity.type
_entity.pdbx_description
1 polymer ?
#
loop_
_entity_poly.entity_id
_entity_poly.type
_entity_poly.pdbx_seq_one_letter_code
_entity_poly.pdbx_strand_id
1 'polypeptide(L)'
;MLLLDYQNVLIQNLLTERFSGGVPVSIDQVVSDFDGVTFHLSTPESKTKILISIHVKCFKELVQYGAQEVLEREYGPYIVTPEPGYDFSVQIDLENLPAEQEARDELIMRLALLKRNAMAAPFERAFDDFAKLSEEASRYTSESAPQGIKEGGELMAIHYREEEAIYIKASHDRVTVIFSTVFREETDRIFGKVFLQEFVDARRRVVTLQNAPQVLFRSDPPLELQGVPGLKTAGDGKMSYVTFVLFPRHLTPQRRYENISHIQTFRDYFHYHIKASKAYIHTRMRKRTADFLQVLNRARPENEERERKTASGQILLTILAYLPFESLLAFGETSRTNFKSHALCLRRLRVGVFEKRVHSMISLLQAGWATPDQLSPSHESDGSRSDYTISVIQPGIYSKRRLDGKPQTKCKLQRRKDITPQEAQEQTVQAQNKVLARLMHRYGPSLVKLEFMAYDLDVDGAKALGTRCRHALRYLALRFEHPHIRDGPMRPTAWYYPAPGSTAWNLLAGIGNPRDIGITGLETLVLERAGITPWQLAMLVGKNPRLRVLKLRTCRGAQPEFLNWLGGVRKDKDDAVIGHRPAPGAKLEVLWLENCHRLLSHPIDEQNGKQFSDDPCDEGFEWVRCLSNLECSLPTMRRSSSSSHSWSSAFQKIFRRRSSESKGKQPALDDEFEIGEHKDGFYKYSQEVEEENCRLEGRTVKAVFRERSSQSNGKQPAMDNELEIGEHKNGLYKYSQEMLEEGDRGQESRTMRASDSTEASYASAMPPIETPTLPYTISSSKWHTFAAREQLLDNPYGGAAAEKFGSVLSVFSKVYTIAKILAWGLRMYGVELDDAPGGILARLKDAEAVVDTDSLAELIEVTEKLYYSLYARLVMEIANVELCSHFDLNLRRMLIKETFTLPETSHLRDIFITFKDVLDAPEICGGIDYDVVRQHQDVIIRHATDKLAITGFSAHDLIGYRTSTLKIVSDETHPFVLKWRGLVYLYQMPGVETITVMSEKYLTIMPKVTATDDFPATELPFVNRDSIQPEVWQRENIIDNRQATLAKLEGRSVGDTRRDDGRRRLLDFVKEKKCICRSSCSCAIDCTMDALLPCPCSERILRIVLAKRHESAGEQDFGPRCGSLARAFFEGLAMVSREVAHYELVAELHRAMQLFEEVVGKQRQAAATGTRFI
;
A
#
# COMPACT_ATOMS: atom_id res chain seq x y z
N MET A 1 15.18 3.41 7.34
CA MET A 1 16.55 3.45 7.90
C MET A 1 16.64 2.52 9.11
N LEU A 2 17.74 1.77 9.27
CA LEU A 2 17.95 0.83 10.40
C LEU A 2 19.31 1.04 11.07
N LEU A 3 20.40 1.08 10.31
CA LEU A 3 21.66 1.70 10.73
C LEU A 3 21.57 3.21 10.44
N LEU A 4 22.36 4.03 11.13
CA LEU A 4 22.54 5.44 10.78
C LEU A 4 23.69 5.56 9.77
N ASP A 5 23.60 6.51 8.85
CA ASP A 5 24.69 6.87 7.93
C ASP A 5 25.88 7.49 8.70
N TYR A 6 27.09 7.35 8.15
CA TYR A 6 28.31 7.84 8.80
C TYR A 6 28.70 9.26 8.36
N GLN A 7 28.25 9.65 7.18
CA GLN A 7 28.54 10.92 6.53
C GLN A 7 27.38 11.91 6.68
N ASN A 8 27.69 13.20 6.76
CA ASN A 8 26.66 14.23 6.83
C ASN A 8 26.00 14.41 5.46
N VAL A 9 24.79 13.87 5.31
CA VAL A 9 24.01 13.84 4.05
C VAL A 9 23.74 15.24 3.48
N LEU A 10 23.65 16.27 4.32
CA LEU A 10 23.46 17.65 3.86
C LEU A 10 24.71 18.21 3.20
N ILE A 11 25.88 17.98 3.80
CA ILE A 11 27.18 18.33 3.20
C ILE A 11 27.39 17.55 1.90
N GLN A 12 27.08 16.24 1.90
CA GLN A 12 27.18 15.38 0.71
C GLN A 12 26.31 15.92 -0.45
N ASN A 13 25.03 16.23 -0.18
CA ASN A 13 24.10 16.69 -1.21
C ASN A 13 24.46 18.09 -1.73
N LEU A 14 24.82 19.03 -0.84
CA LEU A 14 25.23 20.39 -1.19
C LEU A 14 26.49 20.39 -2.08
N LEU A 15 27.50 19.59 -1.73
CA LEU A 15 28.72 19.50 -2.53
C LEU A 15 28.48 18.80 -3.87
N THR A 16 27.65 17.74 -3.90
CA THR A 16 27.22 17.09 -5.16
C THR A 16 26.53 18.09 -6.11
N GLU A 17 25.64 18.94 -5.58
CA GLU A 17 24.99 20.01 -6.37
C GLU A 17 26.03 20.99 -6.93
N ARG A 18 26.99 21.44 -6.12
CA ARG A 18 27.99 22.45 -6.52
C ARG A 18 29.04 21.90 -7.49
N PHE A 19 29.46 20.64 -7.34
CA PHE A 19 30.46 20.00 -8.20
C PHE A 19 29.90 19.60 -9.59
N SER A 20 28.58 19.67 -9.79
CA SER A 20 27.89 19.34 -11.05
C SER A 20 28.15 20.32 -12.22
N GLY A 21 28.91 21.40 -11.99
CA GLY A 21 29.24 22.40 -13.02
C GLY A 21 28.20 23.53 -13.18
N GLY A 22 27.34 23.73 -12.19
CA GLY A 22 26.43 24.88 -12.13
C GLY A 22 27.14 26.22 -11.95
N VAL A 23 26.41 27.33 -12.15
CA VAL A 23 26.92 28.68 -11.89
C VAL A 23 27.27 28.84 -10.41
N PRO A 24 28.46 29.36 -10.03
CA PRO A 24 28.85 29.54 -8.64
C PRO A 24 27.88 30.46 -7.86
N VAL A 25 27.34 29.94 -6.75
CA VAL A 25 26.38 30.64 -5.87
C VAL A 25 27.06 30.93 -4.54
N SER A 26 26.82 32.10 -3.96
CA SER A 26 27.24 32.42 -2.60
C SER A 26 26.49 31.56 -1.59
N ILE A 27 27.24 30.84 -0.75
CA ILE A 27 26.75 30.00 0.34
C ILE A 27 27.12 30.67 1.67
N ASP A 28 26.18 30.62 2.60
CA ASP A 28 26.32 30.91 4.04
C ASP A 28 25.26 30.04 4.74
N GLN A 29 25.69 28.94 5.35
CA GLN A 29 24.81 27.96 6.00
C GLN A 29 25.49 27.30 7.21
N VAL A 30 24.83 27.37 8.37
CA VAL A 30 25.21 26.59 9.56
C VAL A 30 24.40 25.30 9.60
N VAL A 31 25.10 24.15 9.68
CA VAL A 31 24.50 22.81 9.73
C VAL A 31 24.83 22.15 11.06
N SER A 32 23.84 21.56 11.74
CA SER A 32 24.04 20.82 12.99
C SER A 32 24.07 19.31 12.76
N ASP A 33 24.91 18.63 13.54
CA ASP A 33 25.09 17.18 13.53
C ASP A 33 24.84 16.61 14.93
N PHE A 34 24.88 15.28 15.07
CA PHE A 34 24.82 14.61 16.37
C PHE A 34 26.01 15.05 17.26
N ASP A 35 25.90 14.79 18.57
CA ASP A 35 26.88 15.19 19.59
C ASP A 35 27.05 16.69 19.82
N GLY A 36 26.24 17.54 19.17
CA GLY A 36 26.37 18.99 19.29
C GLY A 36 27.52 19.55 18.45
N VAL A 37 27.98 18.78 17.47
CA VAL A 37 28.89 19.25 16.43
C VAL A 37 28.14 20.20 15.51
N THR A 38 28.76 21.33 15.17
CA THR A 38 28.22 22.31 14.22
C THR A 38 29.22 22.56 13.11
N PHE A 39 28.73 22.46 11.87
CA PHE A 39 29.43 22.81 10.65
C PHE A 39 28.98 24.20 10.17
N HIS A 40 29.87 24.87 9.44
CA HIS A 40 29.57 26.10 8.73
C HIS A 40 30.11 25.99 7.30
N LEU A 41 29.25 26.24 6.31
CA LEU A 41 29.57 26.18 4.90
C LEU A 41 29.37 27.58 4.32
N SER A 42 30.47 28.26 4.03
CA SER A 42 30.50 29.66 3.64
C SER A 42 31.33 29.90 2.38
N THR A 43 31.19 31.09 1.78
CA THR A 43 31.95 31.51 0.57
C THR A 43 32.58 32.89 0.77
N PRO A 44 33.54 33.03 1.71
CA PRO A 44 33.95 34.34 2.25
C PRO A 44 34.80 35.18 1.28
N GLU A 45 35.58 34.55 0.40
CA GLU A 45 36.45 35.25 -0.56
C GLU A 45 35.81 35.39 -1.95
N SER A 46 35.18 34.31 -2.42
CA SER A 46 34.59 34.24 -3.76
C SER A 46 33.53 33.14 -3.80
N LYS A 47 32.60 33.24 -4.77
CA LYS A 47 31.56 32.22 -4.99
C LYS A 47 32.13 30.89 -5.49
N THR A 48 33.37 30.86 -5.96
CA THR A 48 34.07 29.65 -6.42
C THR A 48 34.82 28.93 -5.29
N LYS A 49 35.11 29.60 -4.17
CA LYS A 49 35.79 29.00 -3.01
C LYS A 49 34.81 28.70 -1.87
N ILE A 50 34.54 27.41 -1.64
CA ILE A 50 33.71 26.95 -0.51
C ILE A 50 34.62 26.69 0.69
N LEU A 51 34.35 27.36 1.80
CA LEU A 51 34.93 27.09 3.12
C LEU A 51 33.99 26.16 3.89
N ILE A 52 34.53 25.11 4.49
CA ILE A 52 33.82 24.18 5.38
C ILE A 52 34.54 24.18 6.73
N SER A 53 33.92 24.76 7.74
CA SER A 53 34.43 24.81 9.11
C SER A 53 33.65 23.84 10.00
N ILE A 54 34.32 23.23 10.99
CA ILE A 54 33.72 22.33 11.98
C ILE A 54 34.10 22.77 13.41
N HIS A 55 33.10 22.79 14.30
CA HIS A 55 33.28 22.97 15.73
C HIS A 55 32.94 21.67 16.47
N VAL A 56 33.84 21.21 17.33
CA VAL A 56 33.69 19.96 18.11
C VAL A 56 34.15 20.21 19.54
N LYS A 57 33.24 20.08 20.52
CA LYS A 57 33.49 20.42 21.93
C LYS A 57 34.73 19.75 22.55
N CYS A 58 35.07 18.54 22.10
CA CYS A 58 36.24 17.77 22.54
C CYS A 58 37.45 17.84 21.59
N PHE A 59 37.49 18.74 20.60
CA PHE A 59 38.58 18.78 19.59
C PHE A 59 39.98 18.85 20.20
N LYS A 60 40.15 19.59 21.30
CA LYS A 60 41.42 19.70 22.03
C LYS A 60 41.90 18.38 22.64
N GLU A 61 40.98 17.48 23.00
CA GLU A 61 41.30 16.11 23.42
C GLU A 61 41.68 15.25 22.21
N LEU A 62 40.89 15.34 21.12
CA LEU A 62 41.17 14.62 19.88
C LEU A 62 42.57 14.94 19.31
N VAL A 63 42.99 16.21 19.36
CA VAL A 63 44.34 16.64 18.96
C VAL A 63 45.44 16.01 19.83
N GLN A 64 45.24 15.88 21.15
CA GLN A 64 46.20 15.19 22.06
C GLN A 64 46.36 13.70 21.72
N TYR A 65 45.35 13.09 21.10
CA TYR A 65 45.37 11.69 20.65
C TYR A 65 45.78 11.51 19.19
N GLY A 66 46.19 12.58 18.48
CA GLY A 66 46.73 12.51 17.11
C GLY A 66 45.77 12.92 15.99
N ALA A 67 44.62 13.56 16.29
CA ALA A 67 43.66 13.95 15.25
C ALA A 67 44.24 14.89 14.17
N GLN A 68 45.25 15.70 14.49
CA GLN A 68 45.93 16.55 13.53
C GLN A 68 46.57 15.73 12.39
N GLU A 69 47.28 14.64 12.71
CA GLU A 69 47.94 13.77 11.74
C GLU A 69 46.93 13.07 10.81
N VAL A 70 45.78 12.66 11.37
CA VAL A 70 44.68 12.06 10.59
C VAL A 70 44.04 13.09 9.67
N LEU A 71 43.78 14.31 10.15
CA LEU A 71 43.19 15.37 9.31
C LEU A 71 44.15 15.81 8.19
N GLU A 72 45.45 15.93 8.48
CA GLU A 72 46.49 16.20 7.47
C GLU A 72 46.60 15.07 6.43
N ARG A 73 46.47 13.80 6.85
CA ARG A 73 46.42 12.62 5.96
C ARG A 73 45.24 12.64 4.99
N GLU A 74 44.04 12.96 5.47
CA GLU A 74 42.81 12.89 4.67
C GLU A 74 42.56 14.14 3.82
N TYR A 75 42.94 15.34 4.31
CA TYR A 75 42.56 16.64 3.72
C TYR A 75 43.72 17.55 3.32
N GLY A 76 44.98 17.20 3.61
CA GLY A 76 46.20 18.00 3.45
C GLY A 76 46.16 19.23 2.51
N PRO A 77 46.01 19.06 1.19
CA PRO A 77 46.05 20.18 0.22
C PRO A 77 44.89 21.18 0.30
N TYR A 78 43.84 20.89 1.09
CA TYR A 78 42.65 21.72 1.27
C TYR A 78 42.57 22.37 2.66
N ILE A 79 43.52 22.12 3.56
CA ILE A 79 43.49 22.63 4.94
C ILE A 79 43.84 24.12 4.96
N VAL A 80 43.06 24.91 5.69
CA VAL A 80 43.29 26.35 5.89
C VAL A 80 43.29 26.72 7.37
N THR A 81 43.65 27.97 7.69
CA THR A 81 43.54 28.50 9.05
C THR A 81 42.09 28.41 9.55
N PRO A 82 41.82 27.83 10.73
CA PRO A 82 40.45 27.70 11.25
C PRO A 82 39.70 29.03 11.35
N GLU A 83 38.42 28.99 10.98
CA GLU A 83 37.51 30.14 11.05
C GLU A 83 37.25 30.57 12.51
N PRO A 84 37.16 31.88 12.83
CA PRO A 84 36.93 32.34 14.20
C PRO A 84 35.66 31.75 14.83
N GLY A 85 35.83 30.91 15.85
CA GLY A 85 34.74 30.20 16.54
C GLY A 85 34.61 28.71 16.20
N TYR A 86 35.37 28.23 15.20
CA TYR A 86 35.46 26.83 14.79
C TYR A 86 36.84 26.26 15.12
N ASP A 87 36.97 24.94 15.18
CA ASP A 87 38.21 24.27 15.58
C ASP A 87 39.09 23.85 14.39
N PHE A 88 38.48 23.56 13.24
CA PHE A 88 39.16 23.14 12.01
C PHE A 88 38.38 23.60 10.77
N SER A 89 39.09 23.98 9.70
CA SER A 89 38.49 24.47 8.45
C SER A 89 39.21 23.95 7.20
N VAL A 90 38.42 23.68 6.16
CA VAL A 90 38.86 23.15 4.85
C VAL A 90 38.31 24.05 3.75
N GLN A 91 39.15 24.46 2.79
CA GLN A 91 38.74 25.29 1.65
C GLN A 91 38.88 24.52 0.34
N ILE A 92 37.84 24.59 -0.50
CA ILE A 92 37.75 23.89 -1.78
C ILE A 92 37.51 24.92 -2.87
N ASP A 93 38.28 24.86 -3.96
CA ASP A 93 38.10 25.71 -5.12
C ASP A 93 37.38 24.95 -6.24
N LEU A 94 36.21 25.45 -6.65
CA LEU A 94 35.41 24.90 -7.74
C LEU A 94 36.10 25.02 -9.11
N GLU A 95 37.08 25.90 -9.27
CA GLU A 95 37.88 26.02 -10.50
C GLU A 95 39.01 24.97 -10.58
N ASN A 96 39.42 24.38 -9.44
CA ASN A 96 40.53 23.43 -9.33
C ASN A 96 40.09 22.06 -8.78
N LEU A 97 38.96 21.54 -9.27
CA LEU A 97 38.47 20.20 -8.93
C LEU A 97 39.18 19.10 -9.74
N PRO A 98 39.26 17.86 -9.23
CA PRO A 98 39.75 16.71 -9.99
C PRO A 98 39.07 16.55 -11.36
N ALA A 99 39.81 16.07 -12.37
CA ALA A 99 39.27 15.87 -13.71
C ALA A 99 38.35 14.64 -13.81
N GLU A 100 38.60 13.62 -13.00
CA GLU A 100 37.88 12.35 -12.99
C GLU A 100 36.65 12.42 -12.06
N GLN A 101 35.52 11.89 -12.50
CA GLN A 101 34.27 11.94 -11.73
C GLN A 101 34.36 11.12 -10.44
N GLU A 102 34.97 9.92 -10.48
CA GLU A 102 35.15 9.06 -9.31
C GLU A 102 35.96 9.76 -8.20
N ALA A 103 37.00 10.53 -8.57
CA ALA A 103 37.80 11.32 -7.64
C ALA A 103 37.04 12.53 -7.05
N ARG A 104 36.03 13.07 -7.76
CA ARG A 104 35.13 14.11 -7.23
C ARG A 104 34.18 13.52 -6.19
N ASP A 105 33.57 12.38 -6.51
CA ASP A 105 32.60 11.71 -5.64
C ASP A 105 33.29 11.16 -4.38
N GLU A 106 34.54 10.69 -4.49
CA GLU A 106 35.37 10.35 -3.33
C GLU A 106 35.68 11.59 -2.46
N LEU A 107 36.07 12.73 -3.07
CA LEU A 107 36.33 13.97 -2.34
C LEU A 107 35.09 14.46 -1.59
N ILE A 108 33.91 14.44 -2.22
CA ILE A 108 32.62 14.76 -1.58
C ILE A 108 32.39 13.86 -0.36
N MET A 109 32.60 12.54 -0.50
CA MET A 109 32.42 11.58 0.58
C MET A 109 33.41 11.81 1.74
N ARG A 110 34.69 12.05 1.44
CA ARG A 110 35.70 12.39 2.46
C ARG A 110 35.32 13.65 3.23
N LEU A 111 34.82 14.69 2.55
CA LEU A 111 34.39 15.94 3.19
C LEU A 111 33.14 15.76 4.07
N ALA A 112 32.15 15.00 3.59
CA ALA A 112 30.97 14.65 4.38
C ALA A 112 31.28 13.78 5.61
N LEU A 113 32.44 13.11 5.65
CA LEU A 113 32.94 12.29 6.77
C LEU A 113 33.81 13.07 7.77
N LEU A 114 33.92 14.40 7.69
CA LEU A 114 34.87 15.20 8.50
C LEU A 114 34.76 14.98 10.02
N LYS A 115 33.54 14.92 10.57
CA LYS A 115 33.30 14.57 11.99
C LYS A 115 33.84 13.17 12.34
N ARG A 116 33.60 12.19 11.47
CA ARG A 116 34.03 10.80 11.65
C ARG A 116 35.55 10.71 11.61
N ASN A 117 36.20 11.39 10.69
CA ASN A 117 37.66 11.36 10.55
C ASN A 117 38.37 12.05 11.74
N ALA A 118 37.86 13.19 12.22
CA ALA A 118 38.38 13.84 13.44
C ALA A 118 38.26 12.93 14.70
N MET A 119 37.14 12.21 14.84
CA MET A 119 36.91 11.30 15.97
C MET A 119 37.55 9.91 15.81
N ALA A 120 38.14 9.59 14.65
CA ALA A 120 38.77 8.28 14.40
C ALA A 120 40.14 8.12 15.08
N ALA A 121 40.91 9.21 15.23
CA ALA A 121 42.31 9.16 15.68
C ALA A 121 42.55 8.44 17.03
N PRO A 122 41.73 8.62 18.09
CA PRO A 122 41.90 7.89 19.35
C PRO A 122 41.68 6.37 19.19
N PHE A 123 40.81 5.95 18.28
CA PHE A 123 40.61 4.53 17.97
C PHE A 123 41.76 3.98 17.12
N GLU A 124 42.25 4.75 16.14
CA GLU A 124 43.43 4.41 15.36
C GLU A 124 44.66 4.18 16.28
N ARG A 125 44.98 5.17 17.13
CA ARG A 125 46.07 5.07 18.11
C ARG A 125 45.90 3.86 19.05
N ALA A 126 44.69 3.61 19.56
CA ALA A 126 44.43 2.45 20.42
C ALA A 126 44.65 1.10 19.71
N PHE A 127 44.41 1.03 18.39
CA PHE A 127 44.60 -0.20 17.62
C PHE A 127 46.08 -0.42 17.28
N ASP A 128 46.86 0.65 17.09
CA ASP A 128 48.31 0.58 16.90
C ASP A 128 49.06 0.29 18.20
N ASP A 129 48.60 0.85 19.33
CA ASP A 129 49.13 0.50 20.66
C ASP A 129 48.76 -0.94 21.06
N PHE A 130 47.58 -1.43 20.68
CA PHE A 130 47.24 -2.86 20.76
C PHE A 130 48.23 -3.71 19.95
N ALA A 131 48.57 -3.33 18.72
CA ALA A 131 49.48 -4.11 17.87
C ALA A 131 50.88 -4.23 18.50
N LYS A 132 51.44 -3.12 19.02
CA LYS A 132 52.71 -3.10 19.75
C LYS A 132 52.66 -4.01 20.98
N LEU A 133 51.65 -3.83 21.85
CA LEU A 133 51.50 -4.60 23.09
C LEU A 133 51.27 -6.09 22.85
N SER A 134 50.59 -6.45 21.76
CA SER A 134 50.37 -7.85 21.38
C SER A 134 51.65 -8.51 20.86
N GLU A 135 52.46 -7.78 20.07
CA GLU A 135 53.78 -8.27 19.64
C GLU A 135 54.75 -8.41 20.82
N GLU A 136 54.80 -7.43 21.72
CA GLU A 136 55.63 -7.51 22.94
C GLU A 136 55.18 -8.65 23.86
N ALA A 137 53.87 -8.83 24.07
CA ALA A 137 53.33 -9.93 24.88
C ALA A 137 53.64 -11.31 24.28
N SER A 138 53.73 -11.44 22.95
CA SER A 138 54.08 -12.72 22.29
C SER A 138 55.48 -13.23 22.67
N ARG A 139 56.34 -12.37 23.22
CA ARG A 139 57.71 -12.68 23.66
C ARG A 139 57.79 -13.22 25.10
N TYR A 140 56.66 -13.26 25.82
CA TYR A 140 56.56 -13.72 27.21
C TYR A 140 55.44 -14.75 27.39
N THR A 141 55.49 -15.54 28.47
CA THR A 141 54.32 -16.33 28.89
C THR A 141 53.34 -15.44 29.65
N SER A 142 52.05 -15.78 29.62
CA SER A 142 50.97 -15.00 30.24
C SER A 142 51.20 -14.69 31.74
N GLU A 143 51.87 -15.58 32.46
CA GLU A 143 52.23 -15.37 33.87
C GLU A 143 53.49 -14.51 34.04
N SER A 144 54.46 -14.56 33.12
CA SER A 144 55.76 -13.87 33.22
C SER A 144 55.80 -12.46 32.63
N ALA A 145 54.76 -12.04 31.89
CA ALA A 145 54.75 -10.72 31.24
C ALA A 145 54.99 -9.55 32.22
N PRO A 146 55.83 -8.55 31.85
CA PRO A 146 56.07 -7.34 32.64
C PRO A 146 54.80 -6.59 33.04
N GLN A 147 54.86 -5.87 34.16
CA GLN A 147 53.68 -5.24 34.76
C GLN A 147 53.00 -4.22 33.84
N GLY A 148 53.75 -3.42 33.05
CA GLY A 148 53.17 -2.51 32.05
C GLY A 148 52.36 -3.24 30.94
N ILE A 149 52.77 -4.43 30.51
CA ILE A 149 52.04 -5.22 29.50
C ILE A 149 50.75 -5.82 30.10
N LYS A 150 50.73 -6.07 31.41
CA LYS A 150 49.54 -6.50 32.16
C LYS A 150 48.59 -5.35 32.49
N GLU A 151 49.11 -4.16 32.75
CA GLU A 151 48.32 -2.95 33.02
C GLU A 151 47.74 -2.33 31.73
N GLY A 152 48.39 -2.53 30.58
CA GLY A 152 47.91 -2.15 29.25
C GLY A 152 48.29 -0.74 28.82
N GLY A 153 47.75 -0.30 27.69
CA GLY A 153 48.00 1.03 27.13
C GLY A 153 47.30 2.15 27.91
N GLU A 154 47.62 3.39 27.53
CA GLU A 154 47.00 4.60 28.08
C GLU A 154 45.46 4.58 27.92
N LEU A 155 44.76 5.08 28.94
CA LEU A 155 43.30 5.22 28.90
C LEU A 155 42.94 6.58 28.29
N MET A 156 42.51 6.58 27.04
CA MET A 156 42.08 7.79 26.35
C MET A 156 40.61 8.06 26.64
N ALA A 157 40.28 9.29 27.06
CA ALA A 157 38.92 9.75 27.35
C ALA A 157 38.50 10.86 26.38
N ILE A 158 37.27 10.78 25.87
CA ILE A 158 36.68 11.71 24.89
C ILE A 158 35.35 12.23 25.44
N HIS A 159 35.28 13.49 25.87
CA HIS A 159 34.09 14.15 26.42
C HIS A 159 33.23 14.77 25.32
N TYR A 160 32.69 13.92 24.45
CA TYR A 160 31.91 14.33 23.28
C TYR A 160 30.58 15.04 23.66
N ARG A 161 30.07 14.87 24.89
CA ARG A 161 28.93 15.64 25.45
C ARG A 161 29.19 15.98 26.92
N GLU A 162 28.35 16.85 27.50
CA GLU A 162 28.55 17.41 28.84
C GLU A 162 28.43 16.41 30.00
N GLU A 163 27.67 15.34 29.79
CA GLU A 163 27.47 14.27 30.79
C GLU A 163 27.76 12.88 30.21
N GLU A 164 28.31 12.78 29.00
CA GLU A 164 28.62 11.51 28.34
C GLU A 164 30.02 11.52 27.75
N ALA A 165 30.72 10.38 27.84
CA ALA A 165 32.09 10.22 27.39
C ALA A 165 32.34 8.83 26.79
N ILE A 166 33.32 8.74 25.90
CA ILE A 166 33.88 7.48 25.40
C ILE A 166 35.25 7.31 26.04
N TYR A 167 35.49 6.14 26.64
CA TYR A 167 36.81 5.75 27.15
C TYR A 167 37.34 4.60 26.30
N ILE A 168 38.60 4.66 25.89
CA ILE A 168 39.25 3.67 25.03
C ILE A 168 40.54 3.21 25.72
N LYS A 169 40.72 1.90 25.87
CA LYS A 169 41.95 1.30 26.42
C LYS A 169 42.42 0.12 25.59
N ALA A 170 43.69 0.14 25.19
CA ALA A 170 44.38 -1.00 24.61
C ALA A 170 44.87 -1.96 25.70
N SER A 171 44.79 -3.27 25.45
CA SER A 171 45.42 -4.33 26.23
C SER A 171 46.14 -5.28 25.26
N HIS A 172 46.97 -6.21 25.75
CA HIS A 172 47.74 -7.08 24.85
C HIS A 172 46.89 -8.11 24.06
N ASP A 173 45.65 -8.39 24.49
CA ASP A 173 44.75 -9.39 23.89
C ASP A 173 43.43 -8.83 23.31
N ARG A 174 43.11 -7.55 23.59
CA ARG A 174 41.86 -6.87 23.23
C ARG A 174 42.01 -5.35 23.25
N VAL A 175 41.11 -4.65 22.56
CA VAL A 175 40.82 -3.23 22.81
C VAL A 175 39.44 -3.12 23.46
N THR A 176 39.34 -2.32 24.52
CA THR A 176 38.09 -2.10 25.27
C THR A 176 37.61 -0.67 25.05
N VAL A 177 36.36 -0.52 24.62
CA VAL A 177 35.68 0.78 24.39
C VAL A 177 34.49 0.88 25.33
N ILE A 178 34.43 1.89 26.17
CA ILE A 178 33.40 2.09 27.19
C ILE A 178 32.64 3.39 26.91
N PHE A 179 31.37 3.27 26.57
CA PHE A 179 30.44 4.40 26.48
C PHE A 179 29.80 4.62 27.84
N SER A 180 29.90 5.84 28.39
CA SER A 180 29.14 6.24 29.57
C SER A 180 27.97 7.12 29.13
N THR A 181 26.76 6.55 29.03
CA THR A 181 25.53 7.26 28.60
C THR A 181 24.67 7.66 29.81
N VAL A 182 23.94 8.77 29.69
CA VAL A 182 22.90 9.19 30.63
C VAL A 182 21.52 8.91 30.03
N PHE A 183 20.57 8.47 30.85
CA PHE A 183 19.15 8.47 30.52
C PHE A 183 18.43 9.53 31.35
N ARG A 184 17.99 10.61 30.69
CA ARG A 184 17.23 11.70 31.36
C ARG A 184 15.79 11.31 31.66
N GLU A 185 15.16 10.52 30.79
CA GLU A 185 13.85 9.92 31.06
C GLU A 185 14.00 8.51 31.66
N GLU A 186 13.20 8.20 32.68
CA GLU A 186 13.12 6.85 33.22
C GLU A 186 12.56 5.84 32.20
N THR A 187 11.67 6.27 31.30
CA THR A 187 11.15 5.38 30.25
C THR A 187 12.27 4.93 29.29
N ASP A 188 13.15 5.84 28.88
CA ASP A 188 14.33 5.52 28.07
C ASP A 188 15.35 4.67 28.84
N ARG A 189 15.49 4.87 30.16
CA ARG A 189 16.32 4.00 31.02
C ARG A 189 15.82 2.55 31.00
N ILE A 190 14.50 2.33 31.04
CA ILE A 190 13.90 1.00 30.98
C ILE A 190 14.02 0.39 29.57
N PHE A 191 13.68 1.12 28.51
CA PHE A 191 13.87 0.63 27.13
C PHE A 191 15.34 0.31 26.84
N GLY A 192 16.25 1.22 27.19
CA GLY A 192 17.69 1.05 27.04
C GLY A 192 18.23 -0.18 27.78
N LYS A 193 17.76 -0.45 29.01
CA LYS A 193 18.11 -1.67 29.74
C LYS A 193 17.65 -2.95 29.01
N VAL A 194 16.47 -2.96 28.39
CA VAL A 194 15.98 -4.10 27.60
C VAL A 194 16.85 -4.29 26.35
N PHE A 195 17.12 -3.22 25.59
CA PHE A 195 18.01 -3.29 24.42
C PHE A 195 19.41 -3.80 24.79
N LEU A 196 20.01 -3.27 25.86
CA LEU A 196 21.35 -3.67 26.29
C LEU A 196 21.41 -5.12 26.79
N GLN A 197 20.35 -5.63 27.43
CA GLN A 197 20.26 -7.06 27.77
C GLN A 197 20.23 -7.93 26.51
N GLU A 198 19.49 -7.53 25.46
CA GLU A 198 19.47 -8.25 24.19
C GLU A 198 20.83 -8.18 23.47
N PHE A 199 21.56 -7.06 23.52
CA PHE A 199 22.94 -6.98 23.02
C PHE A 199 23.90 -7.94 23.72
N VAL A 200 23.80 -8.07 25.06
CA VAL A 200 24.62 -9.00 25.84
C VAL A 200 24.31 -10.47 25.48
N ASP A 201 23.04 -10.81 25.28
CA ASP A 201 22.63 -12.18 24.97
C ASP A 201 22.70 -12.56 23.47
N ALA A 202 22.79 -11.59 22.54
CA ALA A 202 22.77 -11.84 21.10
C ALA A 202 23.81 -12.90 20.66
N ARG A 203 25.03 -12.81 21.18
CA ARG A 203 26.13 -13.77 20.91
C ARG A 203 25.86 -15.19 21.42
N ARG A 204 24.97 -15.35 22.41
CA ARG A 204 24.55 -16.65 22.95
C ARG A 204 23.40 -17.27 22.15
N ARG A 205 22.46 -16.44 21.70
CA ARG A 205 21.23 -16.89 21.03
C ARG A 205 21.40 -17.11 19.52
N VAL A 206 22.34 -16.43 18.88
CA VAL A 206 22.53 -16.46 17.42
C VAL A 206 23.92 -16.98 17.06
N VAL A 207 23.99 -18.19 16.52
CA VAL A 207 25.25 -18.90 16.20
C VAL A 207 26.14 -18.07 15.24
N THR A 208 25.55 -17.42 14.24
CA THR A 208 26.30 -16.57 13.29
C THR A 208 26.91 -15.31 13.92
N LEU A 209 26.48 -14.91 15.13
CA LEU A 209 27.01 -13.75 15.86
C LEU A 209 28.06 -14.12 16.93
N GLN A 210 28.43 -15.40 17.08
CA GLN A 210 29.48 -15.81 18.02
C GLN A 210 30.81 -15.07 17.77
N ASN A 211 31.11 -14.77 16.49
CA ASN A 211 32.32 -14.07 16.05
C ASN A 211 32.31 -12.54 16.26
N ALA A 212 31.21 -11.94 16.74
CA ALA A 212 31.09 -10.49 16.94
C ALA A 212 31.75 -9.97 18.24
N PRO A 213 31.97 -8.65 18.38
CA PRO A 213 32.46 -8.02 19.61
C PRO A 213 31.61 -8.36 20.83
N GLN A 214 32.24 -8.54 22.00
CA GLN A 214 31.49 -8.77 23.23
C GLN A 214 30.94 -7.45 23.77
N VAL A 215 29.65 -7.40 24.06
CA VAL A 215 29.01 -6.29 24.78
C VAL A 215 28.82 -6.69 26.24
N LEU A 216 29.09 -5.76 27.15
CA LEU A 216 28.79 -5.83 28.58
C LEU A 216 28.07 -4.54 28.99
N PHE A 217 27.17 -4.62 29.97
CA PHE A 217 26.42 -3.48 30.49
C PHE A 217 26.40 -3.48 32.02
N ARG A 218 26.72 -2.34 32.64
CA ARG A 218 26.69 -2.13 34.09
C ARG A 218 26.23 -0.71 34.45
N SER A 219 25.61 -0.57 35.62
CA SER A 219 25.33 0.76 36.21
C SER A 219 26.57 1.35 36.89
N ASP A 220 27.42 0.50 37.48
CA ASP A 220 28.69 0.87 38.10
C ASP A 220 29.80 0.97 37.05
N PRO A 221 30.80 1.85 37.24
CA PRO A 221 31.95 1.91 36.34
C PRO A 221 32.73 0.59 36.33
N PRO A 222 33.21 0.13 35.15
CA PRO A 222 34.15 -0.99 35.04
C PRO A 222 35.45 -0.76 35.82
N LEU A 223 36.21 -1.85 36.07
CA LEU A 223 37.49 -1.79 36.81
C LEU A 223 38.51 -0.92 36.07
N GLU A 224 38.43 -0.93 34.74
CA GLU A 224 39.22 -0.16 33.79
C GLU A 224 39.09 1.37 33.94
N LEU A 225 38.07 1.85 34.65
CA LEU A 225 37.85 3.28 34.94
C LEU A 225 38.11 3.67 36.41
N GLN A 226 38.64 2.76 37.24
CA GLN A 226 38.95 3.07 38.64
C GLN A 226 40.14 4.04 38.73
N GLY A 227 39.93 5.16 39.43
CA GLY A 227 40.95 6.19 39.64
C GLY A 227 40.90 7.39 38.67
N VAL A 228 40.06 7.34 37.63
CA VAL A 228 39.89 8.46 36.70
C VAL A 228 39.17 9.64 37.39
N PRO A 229 39.72 10.86 37.41
CA PRO A 229 39.10 12.00 38.08
C PRO A 229 37.83 12.45 37.34
N GLY A 230 36.76 12.73 38.10
CA GLY A 230 35.50 13.28 37.56
C GLY A 230 34.34 12.29 37.41
N LEU A 231 34.56 10.98 37.51
CA LEU A 231 33.45 10.02 37.53
C LEU A 231 32.55 10.24 38.76
N LYS A 232 31.26 10.49 38.53
CA LYS A 232 30.24 10.62 39.58
C LYS A 232 30.06 9.26 40.29
N THR A 233 30.56 9.13 41.52
CA THR A 233 30.56 7.88 42.30
C THR A 233 29.15 7.33 42.54
N ALA A 234 28.83 6.19 41.94
CA ALA A 234 27.88 5.10 42.30
C ALA A 234 26.49 5.37 42.95
N GLY A 235 26.09 6.60 43.29
CA GLY A 235 24.93 6.86 44.14
C GLY A 235 23.61 7.22 43.43
N ASP A 236 23.68 7.81 42.23
CA ASP A 236 22.52 8.49 41.61
C ASP A 236 21.76 7.63 40.57
N GLY A 237 22.28 6.46 40.19
CA GLY A 237 21.55 5.47 39.38
C GLY A 237 21.08 5.89 37.97
N LYS A 238 21.53 7.04 37.46
CA LYS A 238 21.20 7.60 36.12
C LYS A 238 22.27 7.34 35.06
N MET A 239 23.51 7.08 35.50
CA MET A 239 24.63 6.73 34.63
C MET A 239 24.54 5.27 34.18
N SER A 240 25.06 4.96 33.00
CA SER A 240 25.07 3.61 32.44
C SER A 240 26.30 3.40 31.57
N TYR A 241 27.07 2.36 31.88
CA TYR A 241 28.31 2.01 31.19
C TYR A 241 28.09 0.82 30.26
N VAL A 242 28.30 1.04 28.97
CA VAL A 242 28.22 0.02 27.92
C VAL A 242 29.63 -0.23 27.40
N THR A 243 30.14 -1.44 27.60
CA THR A 243 31.51 -1.83 27.30
C THR A 243 31.54 -2.78 26.12
N PHE A 244 32.23 -2.40 25.05
CA PHE A 244 32.54 -3.23 23.89
C PHE A 244 33.96 -3.74 24.00
N VAL A 245 34.15 -5.05 23.80
CA VAL A 245 35.46 -5.70 23.75
C VAL A 245 35.75 -6.17 22.33
N LEU A 246 36.74 -5.53 21.71
CA LEU A 246 37.23 -5.78 20.37
C LEU A 246 38.45 -6.71 20.42
N PHE A 247 38.21 -8.00 20.18
CA PHE A 247 39.28 -8.97 19.96
C PHE A 247 39.99 -8.74 18.60
N PRO A 248 41.26 -9.17 18.41
CA PRO A 248 42.06 -8.94 17.20
C PRO A 248 41.35 -9.18 15.84
N ARG A 249 40.41 -10.14 15.76
CA ARG A 249 39.59 -10.40 14.56
C ARG A 249 38.73 -9.22 14.05
N HIS A 250 38.56 -8.18 14.87
CA HIS A 250 37.87 -6.92 14.54
C HIS A 250 38.84 -5.76 14.29
N LEU A 251 40.12 -5.94 14.63
CA LEU A 251 41.19 -4.94 14.58
C LEU A 251 42.06 -5.09 13.32
N THR A 252 41.73 -6.04 12.43
CA THR A 252 42.45 -6.26 11.19
C THR A 252 42.41 -5.01 10.30
N PRO A 253 43.50 -4.66 9.57
CA PRO A 253 43.54 -3.43 8.78
C PRO A 253 42.37 -3.27 7.80
N GLN A 254 41.94 -4.37 7.17
CA GLN A 254 40.79 -4.44 6.27
C GLN A 254 39.45 -4.04 6.90
N ARG A 255 39.29 -4.16 8.22
CA ARG A 255 38.04 -3.89 8.95
C ARG A 255 38.11 -2.71 9.90
N ARG A 256 39.32 -2.19 10.17
CA ARG A 256 39.59 -1.02 11.02
C ARG A 256 38.70 0.17 10.66
N TYR A 257 38.62 0.50 9.37
CA TYR A 257 37.81 1.61 8.85
C TYR A 257 36.30 1.46 9.19
N GLU A 258 35.72 0.29 8.89
CA GLU A 258 34.29 0.02 9.13
C GLU A 258 33.96 -0.04 10.63
N ASN A 259 34.82 -0.69 11.41
CA ASN A 259 34.65 -0.89 12.86
C ASN A 259 34.67 0.46 13.60
N ILE A 260 35.58 1.38 13.24
CA ILE A 260 35.63 2.72 13.82
C ILE A 260 34.35 3.51 13.50
N SER A 261 33.85 3.47 12.25
CA SER A 261 32.60 4.14 11.88
C SER A 261 31.37 3.56 12.63
N HIS A 262 31.31 2.24 12.81
CA HIS A 262 30.23 1.57 13.53
C HIS A 262 30.26 1.84 15.04
N ILE A 263 31.44 1.77 15.67
CA ILE A 263 31.55 1.93 17.11
C ILE A 263 31.24 3.39 17.51
N GLN A 264 31.73 4.38 16.75
CA GLN A 264 31.45 5.79 16.99
C GLN A 264 29.94 6.10 16.94
N THR A 265 29.20 5.55 15.97
CA THR A 265 27.77 5.83 15.78
C THR A 265 26.84 5.05 16.73
N PHE A 266 27.36 4.13 17.54
CA PHE A 266 26.58 3.29 18.47
C PHE A 266 25.62 4.10 19.35
N ARG A 267 26.08 5.23 19.92
CA ARG A 267 25.31 6.01 20.90
C ARG A 267 24.04 6.58 20.30
N ASP A 268 24.10 7.21 19.13
CA ASP A 268 22.92 7.79 18.50
C ASP A 268 22.06 6.75 17.79
N TYR A 269 22.65 5.67 17.25
CA TYR A 269 21.90 4.49 16.81
C TYR A 269 21.02 3.94 17.96
N PHE A 270 21.59 3.79 19.15
CA PHE A 270 20.91 3.25 20.33
C PHE A 270 19.79 4.18 20.82
N HIS A 271 20.04 5.49 20.94
CA HIS A 271 19.01 6.47 21.28
C HIS A 271 17.93 6.62 20.20
N TYR A 272 18.26 6.42 18.92
CA TYR A 272 17.30 6.38 17.80
C TYR A 272 16.35 5.19 17.92
N HIS A 273 16.86 3.97 18.14
CA HIS A 273 16.02 2.77 18.25
C HIS A 273 15.11 2.74 19.48
N ILE A 274 15.53 3.36 20.59
CA ILE A 274 14.65 3.60 21.74
C ILE A 274 13.47 4.51 21.35
N LYS A 275 13.72 5.62 20.65
CA LYS A 275 12.67 6.55 20.18
C LYS A 275 11.76 5.91 19.13
N ALA A 276 12.31 5.14 18.18
CA ALA A 276 11.53 4.37 17.21
C ALA A 276 10.62 3.34 17.90
N SER A 277 11.12 2.67 18.95
CA SER A 277 10.34 1.73 19.76
C SER A 277 9.21 2.42 20.53
N LYS A 278 9.45 3.58 21.14
CA LYS A 278 8.41 4.44 21.73
C LYS A 278 7.33 4.77 20.69
N ALA A 279 7.71 5.22 19.49
CA ALA A 279 6.77 5.58 18.42
C ALA A 279 5.92 4.38 17.95
N TYR A 280 6.54 3.20 17.77
CA TYR A 280 5.83 1.96 17.44
C TYR A 280 4.82 1.56 18.53
N ILE A 281 5.21 1.65 19.81
CA ILE A 281 4.32 1.40 20.94
C ILE A 281 3.15 2.40 20.96
N HIS A 282 3.39 3.70 20.75
CA HIS A 282 2.32 4.70 20.62
C HIS A 282 1.36 4.40 19.46
N THR A 283 1.84 3.83 18.34
CA THR A 283 0.99 3.40 17.22
C THR A 283 0.13 2.20 17.59
N ARG A 284 0.68 1.20 18.30
CA ARG A 284 -0.11 0.05 18.82
C ARG A 284 -1.11 0.47 19.90
N MET A 285 -0.75 1.39 20.77
CA MET A 285 -1.65 1.99 21.77
C MET A 285 -2.83 2.69 21.07
N ARG A 286 -2.56 3.62 20.13
CA ARG A 286 -3.60 4.31 19.36
C ARG A 286 -4.56 3.34 18.67
N LYS A 287 -4.05 2.27 18.06
CA LYS A 287 -4.87 1.21 17.45
C LYS A 287 -5.78 0.53 18.49
N ARG A 288 -5.23 0.06 19.62
CA ARG A 288 -6.03 -0.56 20.70
C ARG A 288 -7.05 0.40 21.32
N THR A 289 -6.72 1.68 21.49
CA THR A 289 -7.68 2.68 21.98
C THR A 289 -8.82 2.89 20.97
N ALA A 290 -8.53 2.92 19.66
CA ALA A 290 -9.57 2.96 18.63
C ALA A 290 -10.45 1.69 18.64
N ASP A 291 -9.86 0.51 18.81
CA ASP A 291 -10.59 -0.76 18.97
C ASP A 291 -11.55 -0.69 20.19
N PHE A 292 -11.05 -0.25 21.36
CA PHE A 292 -11.86 -0.11 22.58
C PHE A 292 -12.97 0.95 22.44
N LEU A 293 -12.71 2.07 21.75
CA LEU A 293 -13.75 3.07 21.46
C LEU A 293 -14.84 2.52 20.53
N GLN A 294 -14.50 1.66 19.56
CA GLN A 294 -15.51 0.94 18.78
C GLN A 294 -16.33 -0.02 19.65
N VAL A 295 -15.70 -0.75 20.58
CA VAL A 295 -16.41 -1.64 21.52
C VAL A 295 -17.36 -0.83 22.43
N LEU A 296 -16.90 0.27 23.01
CA LEU A 296 -17.73 1.17 23.83
C LEU A 296 -18.92 1.77 23.05
N ASN A 297 -18.73 2.11 21.78
CA ASN A 297 -19.80 2.59 20.93
C ASN A 297 -20.82 1.48 20.58
N ARG A 298 -20.35 0.25 20.30
CA ARG A 298 -21.22 -0.93 20.08
C ARG A 298 -21.94 -1.41 21.35
N ALA A 299 -21.42 -1.08 22.53
CA ALA A 299 -22.01 -1.46 23.82
C ALA A 299 -23.09 -0.49 24.32
N ARG A 300 -23.34 0.63 23.63
CA ARG A 300 -24.47 1.51 23.95
C ARG A 300 -25.78 0.90 23.42
N PRO A 301 -26.82 0.75 24.26
CA PRO A 301 -28.12 0.33 23.76
C PRO A 301 -28.72 1.40 22.85
N GLU A 302 -29.28 0.97 21.71
CA GLU A 302 -30.15 1.80 20.87
C GLU A 302 -31.49 1.99 21.59
N ASN A 303 -31.53 2.95 22.53
CA ASN A 303 -32.76 3.28 23.25
C ASN A 303 -33.85 3.77 22.28
N GLU A 304 -35.08 3.27 22.51
CA GLU A 304 -36.29 3.66 21.78
C GLU A 304 -36.52 5.18 21.77
N GLU A 305 -37.26 5.66 20.77
CA GLU A 305 -37.54 7.07 20.57
C GLU A 305 -38.29 7.70 21.77
N ARG A 306 -37.56 8.48 22.58
CA ARG A 306 -38.14 9.52 23.43
C ARG A 306 -37.47 10.85 23.16
N GLU A 307 -38.25 11.80 22.62
CA GLU A 307 -37.80 13.16 22.35
C GLU A 307 -37.20 13.81 23.61
N ARG A 308 -35.90 14.12 23.58
CA ARG A 308 -35.29 15.09 24.49
C ARG A 308 -34.53 16.13 23.69
N LYS A 309 -35.17 17.29 23.49
CA LYS A 309 -34.57 18.51 22.94
C LYS A 309 -33.41 18.93 23.85
N THR A 310 -32.18 18.65 23.42
CA THR A 310 -30.96 18.92 24.18
C THR A 310 -29.82 19.30 23.22
N ALA A 311 -28.80 20.02 23.69
CA ALA A 311 -27.83 20.74 22.85
C ALA A 311 -26.90 19.87 21.95
N SER A 312 -26.96 18.55 22.07
CA SER A 312 -26.11 17.61 21.31
C SER A 312 -26.22 17.75 19.78
N GLY A 313 -27.40 18.10 19.26
CA GLY A 313 -27.63 18.26 17.82
C GLY A 313 -26.75 19.34 17.17
N GLN A 314 -26.44 20.42 17.89
CA GLN A 314 -25.62 21.52 17.35
C GLN A 314 -24.13 21.15 17.29
N ILE A 315 -23.66 20.36 18.26
CA ILE A 315 -22.31 19.77 18.26
C ILE A 315 -22.19 18.73 17.14
N LEU A 316 -23.20 17.88 16.96
CA LEU A 316 -23.23 16.88 15.88
C LEU A 316 -23.16 17.55 14.49
N LEU A 317 -24.00 18.55 14.22
CA LEU A 317 -23.94 19.33 12.97
C LEU A 317 -22.58 20.03 12.76
N THR A 318 -21.91 20.42 13.85
CA THR A 318 -20.58 21.04 13.80
C THR A 318 -19.50 20.02 13.44
N ILE A 319 -19.49 18.83 14.07
CA ILE A 319 -18.54 17.75 13.77
C ILE A 319 -18.73 17.25 12.34
N LEU A 320 -19.97 16.97 11.94
CA LEU A 320 -20.30 16.49 10.59
C LEU A 320 -19.86 17.49 9.50
N ALA A 321 -19.89 18.79 9.76
CA ALA A 321 -19.44 19.82 8.81
C ALA A 321 -17.92 19.83 8.55
N TYR A 322 -17.11 19.04 9.27
CA TYR A 322 -15.68 18.83 9.03
C TYR A 322 -15.34 17.47 8.39
N LEU A 323 -16.30 16.55 8.23
CA LEU A 323 -16.06 15.24 7.61
C LEU A 323 -15.97 15.35 6.08
N PRO A 324 -15.17 14.52 5.38
CA PRO A 324 -15.15 14.45 3.92
C PRO A 324 -16.54 14.25 3.30
N PHE A 325 -16.76 14.78 2.09
CA PHE A 325 -18.08 14.74 1.44
C PHE A 325 -18.63 13.32 1.28
N GLU A 326 -17.75 12.35 0.99
CA GLU A 326 -18.12 10.94 0.85
C GLU A 326 -18.53 10.32 2.20
N SER A 327 -17.83 10.65 3.27
CA SER A 327 -18.21 10.27 4.65
C SER A 327 -19.54 10.90 5.06
N LEU A 328 -19.81 12.15 4.63
CA LEU A 328 -21.10 12.83 4.83
C LEU A 328 -22.25 12.18 4.03
N LEU A 329 -21.99 11.70 2.82
CA LEU A 329 -22.96 10.94 2.03
C LEU A 329 -23.26 9.58 2.67
N ALA A 330 -22.22 8.81 3.00
CA ALA A 330 -22.36 7.50 3.65
C ALA A 330 -23.11 7.61 4.99
N PHE A 331 -22.76 8.60 5.83
CA PHE A 331 -23.52 8.91 7.05
C PHE A 331 -24.97 9.29 6.74
N GLY A 332 -25.20 10.07 5.68
CA GLY A 332 -26.54 10.46 5.22
C GLY A 332 -27.41 9.30 4.73
N GLU A 333 -26.82 8.17 4.34
CA GLU A 333 -27.52 6.99 3.83
C GLU A 333 -27.92 6.00 4.93
N THR A 334 -27.35 6.08 6.14
CA THR A 334 -27.61 5.07 7.19
C THR A 334 -29.00 5.15 7.83
N SER A 335 -29.66 6.32 7.83
CA SER A 335 -30.98 6.49 8.46
C SER A 335 -31.72 7.74 7.97
N ARG A 336 -33.06 7.79 8.16
CA ARG A 336 -33.87 8.99 7.82
C ARG A 336 -33.53 10.22 8.68
N THR A 337 -33.00 10.03 9.89
CA THR A 337 -32.55 11.14 10.77
C THR A 337 -31.17 11.64 10.37
N ASN A 338 -30.25 10.76 9.99
CA ASN A 338 -28.94 11.15 9.45
C ASN A 338 -29.07 11.73 8.04
N PHE A 339 -30.04 11.27 7.25
CA PHE A 339 -30.42 11.90 5.98
C PHE A 339 -30.85 13.36 6.15
N LYS A 340 -31.62 13.68 7.20
CA LYS A 340 -31.94 15.08 7.54
C LYS A 340 -30.72 15.84 8.09
N SER A 341 -29.86 15.17 8.88
CA SER A 341 -28.71 15.81 9.53
C SER A 341 -27.61 16.19 8.55
N HIS A 342 -27.12 15.28 7.69
CA HIS A 342 -26.06 15.59 6.72
C HIS A 342 -26.49 16.70 5.73
N ALA A 343 -27.77 16.72 5.34
CA ALA A 343 -28.34 17.76 4.49
C ALA A 343 -28.24 19.17 5.11
N LEU A 344 -28.23 19.26 6.44
CA LEU A 344 -28.05 20.51 7.19
C LEU A 344 -26.58 20.88 7.46
N CYS A 345 -25.62 19.98 7.20
CA CYS A 345 -24.19 20.18 7.48
C CYS A 345 -23.43 20.90 6.35
N LEU A 346 -23.92 20.81 5.11
CA LEU A 346 -23.20 21.29 3.92
C LEU A 346 -23.26 22.82 3.78
N ARG A 347 -22.38 23.54 4.49
CA ARG A 347 -22.39 25.03 4.53
C ARG A 347 -21.61 25.71 3.40
N ARG A 348 -20.67 25.01 2.76
CA ARG A 348 -19.86 25.53 1.64
C ARG A 348 -19.80 24.49 0.54
N LEU A 349 -19.90 24.90 -0.72
CA LEU A 349 -19.92 23.97 -1.84
C LEU A 349 -19.34 24.61 -3.10
N ARG A 350 -18.47 23.90 -3.80
CA ARG A 350 -17.95 24.23 -5.14
C ARG A 350 -18.33 23.08 -6.08
N VAL A 351 -19.00 23.37 -7.21
CA VAL A 351 -19.42 22.33 -8.16
C VAL A 351 -19.06 22.72 -9.59
N GLY A 352 -18.28 21.88 -10.26
CA GLY A 352 -18.16 21.85 -11.71
C GLY A 352 -19.11 20.80 -12.31
N VAL A 353 -19.87 21.16 -13.35
CA VAL A 353 -20.72 20.21 -14.09
C VAL A 353 -20.40 20.30 -15.58
N PHE A 354 -19.74 19.28 -16.12
CA PHE A 354 -19.21 19.27 -17.49
C PHE A 354 -19.32 17.89 -18.14
N GLU A 355 -19.19 17.81 -19.46
CA GLU A 355 -19.27 16.55 -20.21
C GLU A 355 -17.99 15.69 -20.13
N LYS A 356 -16.86 16.27 -19.71
CA LYS A 356 -15.57 15.59 -19.64
C LYS A 356 -14.83 15.96 -18.35
N ARG A 357 -14.08 15.01 -17.77
CA ARG A 357 -13.23 15.25 -16.59
C ARG A 357 -12.26 16.42 -16.81
N VAL A 358 -11.63 16.46 -17.99
CA VAL A 358 -10.66 17.49 -18.39
C VAL A 358 -11.26 18.91 -18.36
N HIS A 359 -12.52 19.09 -18.77
CA HIS A 359 -13.19 20.40 -18.69
C HIS A 359 -13.33 20.87 -17.24
N SER A 360 -13.65 19.95 -16.32
CA SER A 360 -13.72 20.27 -14.88
C SER A 360 -12.34 20.60 -14.31
N MET A 361 -11.30 19.83 -14.67
CA MET A 361 -9.91 20.10 -14.24
C MET A 361 -9.42 21.46 -14.73
N ILE A 362 -9.61 21.78 -16.01
CA ILE A 362 -9.26 23.09 -16.60
C ILE A 362 -9.98 24.23 -15.86
N SER A 363 -11.27 24.08 -15.58
CA SER A 363 -12.05 25.11 -14.87
C SER A 363 -11.58 25.33 -13.43
N LEU A 364 -11.24 24.25 -12.70
CA LEU A 364 -10.72 24.32 -11.32
C LEU A 364 -9.33 24.95 -11.25
N LEU A 365 -8.44 24.63 -12.20
CA LEU A 365 -7.13 25.27 -12.38
C LEU A 365 -7.28 26.77 -12.67
N GLN A 366 -8.17 27.14 -13.61
CA GLN A 366 -8.43 28.53 -13.98
C GLN A 366 -8.97 29.38 -12.80
N ALA A 367 -9.69 28.77 -11.86
CA ALA A 367 -10.19 29.43 -10.66
C ALA A 367 -9.16 29.46 -9.49
N GLY A 368 -7.96 28.89 -9.66
CA GLY A 368 -6.93 28.81 -8.62
C GLY A 368 -7.29 27.87 -7.47
N TRP A 369 -8.12 26.85 -7.73
CA TRP A 369 -8.66 25.95 -6.70
C TRP A 369 -7.94 24.59 -6.59
N ALA A 370 -7.01 24.28 -7.49
CA ALA A 370 -6.12 23.12 -7.41
C ALA A 370 -4.75 23.47 -8.02
N THR A 371 -3.66 22.82 -7.58
CA THR A 371 -2.40 22.76 -8.32
C THR A 371 -2.41 21.63 -9.35
N PRO A 372 -1.49 21.61 -10.35
CA PRO A 372 -1.36 20.48 -11.28
C PRO A 372 -1.14 19.15 -10.55
N ASP A 373 -0.37 19.18 -9.46
CA ASP A 373 0.07 18.03 -8.68
C ASP A 373 -1.10 17.40 -7.90
N GLN A 374 -1.99 18.24 -7.37
CA GLN A 374 -3.25 17.86 -6.71
C GLN A 374 -4.30 17.23 -7.65
N LEU A 375 -4.01 17.13 -8.95
CA LEU A 375 -4.89 16.49 -9.93
C LEU A 375 -4.39 15.11 -10.40
N SER A 376 -3.22 14.67 -9.90
CA SER A 376 -2.67 13.33 -10.09
C SER A 376 -3.37 12.29 -9.18
N PRO A 377 -3.64 11.07 -9.65
CA PRO A 377 -4.41 10.07 -8.89
C PRO A 377 -3.61 9.30 -7.82
N SER A 378 -2.41 9.78 -7.45
CA SER A 378 -1.45 9.04 -6.60
C SER A 378 -1.42 9.45 -5.13
N HIS A 379 -1.86 10.66 -4.75
CA HIS A 379 -1.82 11.14 -3.36
C HIS A 379 -3.21 11.51 -2.82
N GLU A 380 -3.68 10.76 -1.84
CA GLU A 380 -4.71 11.21 -0.89
C GLU A 380 -4.05 11.42 0.48
N SER A 381 -3.66 12.67 0.78
CA SER A 381 -3.13 13.06 2.08
C SER A 381 -3.77 14.36 2.56
N ASP A 382 -4.70 14.21 3.50
CA ASP A 382 -5.19 15.07 4.58
C ASP A 382 -4.96 16.61 4.59
N GLY A 383 -5.85 17.33 5.29
CA GLY A 383 -5.38 18.42 6.16
C GLY A 383 -5.62 19.88 5.80
N SER A 384 -6.42 20.26 4.79
CA SER A 384 -6.79 21.69 4.64
C SER A 384 -8.14 22.05 4.00
N ARG A 385 -8.87 22.92 4.72
CA ARG A 385 -10.08 23.69 4.36
C ARG A 385 -11.38 22.94 4.04
N SER A 386 -12.44 23.33 4.76
CA SER A 386 -13.82 22.86 4.67
C SER A 386 -14.64 23.40 3.47
N ASP A 387 -14.05 23.38 2.27
CA ASP A 387 -14.68 23.81 1.01
C ASP A 387 -14.87 22.61 0.06
N TYR A 388 -15.96 21.86 0.23
CA TYR A 388 -16.26 20.66 -0.58
C TYR A 388 -16.29 20.98 -2.09
N THR A 389 -15.44 20.30 -2.86
CA THR A 389 -15.29 20.50 -4.31
C THR A 389 -15.72 19.25 -5.06
N ILE A 390 -16.73 19.38 -5.92
CA ILE A 390 -17.37 18.26 -6.63
C ILE A 390 -17.27 18.47 -8.15
N SER A 391 -16.75 17.48 -8.86
CA SER A 391 -16.75 17.44 -10.34
C SER A 391 -17.77 16.42 -10.84
N VAL A 392 -18.88 16.87 -11.41
CA VAL A 392 -19.89 15.99 -12.02
C VAL A 392 -19.63 15.87 -13.52
N ILE A 393 -19.21 14.69 -13.95
CA ILE A 393 -19.00 14.35 -15.37
C ILE A 393 -20.31 13.82 -15.94
N GLN A 394 -20.85 14.47 -16.97
CA GLN A 394 -22.06 14.02 -17.65
C GLN A 394 -21.71 13.09 -18.82
N PRO A 395 -22.38 11.93 -18.98
CA PRO A 395 -22.13 11.05 -20.12
C PRO A 395 -22.60 11.72 -21.42
N GLY A 396 -21.64 12.03 -22.30
CA GLY A 396 -21.91 12.79 -23.53
C GLY A 396 -22.92 12.11 -24.46
N ILE A 397 -23.96 12.87 -24.83
CA ILE A 397 -25.15 12.40 -25.58
C ILE A 397 -24.78 11.76 -26.94
N TYR A 398 -23.63 12.12 -27.52
CA TYR A 398 -23.16 11.66 -28.82
C TYR A 398 -22.39 10.33 -28.83
N SER A 399 -22.07 9.74 -27.67
CA SER A 399 -21.21 8.55 -27.58
C SER A 399 -21.91 7.22 -27.93
N LYS A 400 -22.47 7.11 -29.14
CA LYS A 400 -22.97 5.82 -29.67
C LYS A 400 -22.85 5.65 -31.19
N ARG A 401 -21.60 5.66 -31.68
CA ARG A 401 -21.19 4.94 -32.91
C ARG A 401 -20.08 3.96 -32.58
N ARG A 402 -20.44 2.69 -32.31
CA ARG A 402 -19.53 1.56 -32.54
C ARG A 402 -19.59 1.23 -34.02
N LEU A 403 -18.44 1.03 -34.65
CA LEU A 403 -18.34 0.17 -35.82
C LEU A 403 -18.02 -1.23 -35.29
N ASP A 404 -18.97 -2.14 -35.38
CA ASP A 404 -18.75 -3.59 -35.46
C ASP A 404 -20.03 -4.27 -35.96
N GLY A 405 -19.90 -5.45 -36.56
CA GLY A 405 -20.77 -5.87 -37.65
C GLY A 405 -21.94 -6.82 -37.34
N LYS A 406 -23.00 -6.64 -38.13
CA LYS A 406 -24.01 -7.63 -38.58
C LYS A 406 -25.12 -8.05 -37.57
N PRO A 407 -26.30 -8.52 -38.08
CA PRO A 407 -27.55 -7.93 -37.59
C PRO A 407 -28.73 -8.89 -37.29
N GLN A 408 -29.62 -8.44 -36.40
CA GLN A 408 -31.10 -8.59 -36.36
C GLN A 408 -31.60 -7.92 -35.05
N THR A 409 -32.86 -7.50 -34.86
CA THR A 409 -34.09 -7.63 -35.67
C THR A 409 -34.87 -6.29 -35.70
N LYS A 410 -35.95 -6.20 -36.48
CA LYS A 410 -36.69 -4.94 -36.74
C LYS A 410 -37.34 -4.35 -35.48
N CYS A 411 -36.98 -3.11 -35.13
CA CYS A 411 -37.82 -2.20 -34.33
C CYS A 411 -38.00 -0.86 -35.08
N LYS A 412 -39.13 -0.18 -34.89
CA LYS A 412 -39.56 0.94 -35.74
C LYS A 412 -38.63 2.16 -35.58
N LEU A 413 -37.84 2.45 -36.61
CA LEU A 413 -36.92 3.59 -36.64
C LEU A 413 -37.70 4.91 -36.81
N GLN A 414 -38.10 5.53 -35.70
CA GLN A 414 -38.49 6.94 -35.71
C GLN A 414 -37.29 7.76 -36.21
N ARG A 415 -37.48 8.54 -37.28
CA ARG A 415 -36.48 9.53 -37.75
C ARG A 415 -36.26 10.56 -36.63
N ARG A 416 -35.20 10.40 -35.85
CA ARG A 416 -34.64 11.51 -35.07
C ARG A 416 -34.18 12.57 -36.06
N LYS A 417 -34.60 13.82 -35.84
CA LYS A 417 -34.09 14.97 -36.60
C LYS A 417 -32.58 15.09 -36.37
N ASP A 418 -31.85 15.57 -37.36
CA ASP A 418 -30.48 16.02 -37.18
C ASP A 418 -30.48 17.22 -36.22
N ILE A 419 -29.93 17.01 -35.02
CA ILE A 419 -29.90 18.01 -33.94
C ILE A 419 -28.87 19.08 -34.31
N THR A 420 -29.30 20.34 -34.39
CA THR A 420 -28.40 21.45 -34.69
C THR A 420 -27.41 21.69 -33.54
N PRO A 421 -26.24 22.30 -33.79
CA PRO A 421 -25.28 22.61 -32.73
C PRO A 421 -25.85 23.51 -31.61
N GLN A 422 -26.86 24.33 -31.90
CA GLN A 422 -27.55 25.16 -30.90
C GLN A 422 -28.48 24.31 -30.02
N GLU A 423 -29.33 23.45 -30.61
CA GLU A 423 -30.18 22.53 -29.85
C GLU A 423 -29.35 21.56 -28.97
N ALA A 424 -28.15 21.17 -29.42
CA ALA A 424 -27.21 20.37 -28.65
C ALA A 424 -26.60 21.13 -27.45
N GLN A 425 -26.22 22.40 -27.67
CA GLN A 425 -25.74 23.30 -26.61
C GLN A 425 -26.83 23.52 -25.55
N GLU A 426 -28.08 23.78 -25.97
CA GLU A 426 -29.23 23.97 -25.07
C GLU A 426 -29.53 22.70 -24.26
N GLN A 427 -29.52 21.51 -24.89
CA GLN A 427 -29.70 20.23 -24.19
C GLN A 427 -28.63 20.00 -23.11
N THR A 428 -27.38 20.39 -23.38
CA THR A 428 -26.29 20.28 -22.39
C THR A 428 -26.49 21.25 -21.23
N VAL A 429 -26.86 22.51 -21.50
CA VAL A 429 -27.17 23.50 -20.46
C VAL A 429 -28.36 23.06 -19.58
N GLN A 430 -29.41 22.48 -20.17
CA GLN A 430 -30.55 21.92 -19.43
C GLN A 430 -30.13 20.70 -18.58
N ALA A 431 -29.37 19.76 -19.13
CA ALA A 431 -28.88 18.59 -18.41
C ALA A 431 -27.96 18.97 -17.23
N GLN A 432 -27.12 19.99 -17.41
CA GLN A 432 -26.25 20.58 -16.40
C GLN A 432 -27.06 21.23 -15.26
N ASN A 433 -28.00 22.13 -15.59
CA ASN A 433 -28.81 22.82 -14.58
C ASN A 433 -29.79 21.89 -13.84
N LYS A 434 -30.23 20.79 -14.47
CA LYS A 434 -31.00 19.72 -13.81
C LYS A 434 -30.21 19.02 -12.70
N VAL A 435 -28.87 18.96 -12.78
CA VAL A 435 -28.00 18.51 -11.69
C VAL A 435 -27.92 19.57 -10.59
N LEU A 436 -27.70 20.84 -10.94
CA LEU A 436 -27.71 21.96 -9.99
C LEU A 436 -29.01 22.00 -9.19
N ALA A 437 -30.17 21.91 -9.86
CA ALA A 437 -31.47 21.93 -9.21
C ALA A 437 -31.64 20.80 -8.18
N ARG A 438 -31.19 19.57 -8.51
CA ARG A 438 -31.18 18.43 -7.57
C ARG A 438 -30.31 18.70 -6.33
N LEU A 439 -29.13 19.28 -6.50
CA LEU A 439 -28.24 19.65 -5.40
C LEU A 439 -28.86 20.75 -4.53
N MET A 440 -29.45 21.79 -5.13
CA MET A 440 -30.12 22.87 -4.40
C MET A 440 -31.40 22.40 -3.69
N HIS A 441 -32.10 21.40 -4.22
CA HIS A 441 -33.22 20.76 -3.52
C HIS A 441 -32.79 19.93 -2.29
N ARG A 442 -31.57 19.36 -2.27
CA ARG A 442 -31.03 18.59 -1.12
C ARG A 442 -30.32 19.47 -0.09
N TYR A 443 -29.54 20.47 -0.52
CA TYR A 443 -28.63 21.24 0.34
C TYR A 443 -28.86 22.76 0.34
N GLY A 444 -29.71 23.31 -0.53
CA GLY A 444 -29.90 24.77 -0.65
C GLY A 444 -30.18 25.54 0.66
N PRO A 445 -31.00 25.02 1.61
CA PRO A 445 -31.31 25.71 2.86
C PRO A 445 -30.14 25.85 3.84
N SER A 446 -29.07 25.05 3.73
CA SER A 446 -27.90 25.06 4.63
C SER A 446 -26.67 25.75 4.04
N LEU A 447 -26.66 25.99 2.71
CA LEU A 447 -25.54 26.59 1.99
C LEU A 447 -25.37 28.08 2.30
N VAL A 448 -24.17 28.43 2.77
CA VAL A 448 -23.71 29.80 3.06
C VAL A 448 -22.77 30.31 1.96
N LYS A 449 -21.95 29.42 1.39
CA LYS A 449 -21.09 29.68 0.22
C LYS A 449 -21.38 28.70 -0.90
N LEU A 450 -21.61 29.20 -2.11
CA LEU A 450 -21.75 28.39 -3.32
C LEU A 450 -20.86 28.94 -4.45
N GLU A 451 -20.07 28.08 -5.06
CA GLU A 451 -19.43 28.32 -6.37
C GLU A 451 -19.93 27.29 -7.38
N PHE A 452 -20.39 27.74 -8.55
CA PHE A 452 -20.89 26.89 -9.63
C PHE A 452 -20.16 27.21 -10.93
N MET A 453 -19.64 26.17 -11.59
CA MET A 453 -18.73 26.25 -12.74
C MET A 453 -19.33 25.41 -13.88
N ALA A 454 -19.60 26.05 -15.02
CA ALA A 454 -20.61 25.59 -15.96
C ALA A 454 -20.55 26.34 -17.32
N TYR A 455 -21.42 25.97 -18.26
CA TYR A 455 -21.57 26.65 -19.55
C TYR A 455 -22.55 27.85 -19.51
N ASP A 456 -23.71 27.72 -18.85
CA ASP A 456 -24.69 28.80 -18.60
C ASP A 456 -25.74 28.42 -17.52
N LEU A 457 -26.59 29.36 -17.12
CA LEU A 457 -27.70 29.21 -16.15
C LEU A 457 -29.08 29.22 -16.83
N ASP A 458 -29.88 28.18 -16.62
CA ASP A 458 -31.27 28.11 -17.11
C ASP A 458 -32.32 28.51 -16.06
N VAL A 459 -33.59 28.47 -16.49
CA VAL A 459 -34.76 28.87 -15.68
C VAL A 459 -34.94 27.96 -14.46
N ASP A 460 -34.71 26.65 -14.56
CA ASP A 460 -34.90 25.71 -13.45
C ASP A 460 -33.73 25.78 -12.44
N GLY A 461 -32.50 25.96 -12.91
CA GLY A 461 -31.34 26.25 -12.06
C GLY A 461 -31.53 27.55 -11.27
N ALA A 462 -31.93 28.63 -11.94
CA ALA A 462 -32.21 29.92 -11.30
C ALA A 462 -33.40 29.85 -10.32
N LYS A 463 -34.45 29.09 -10.65
CA LYS A 463 -35.60 28.82 -9.78
C LYS A 463 -35.20 28.04 -8.53
N ALA A 464 -34.35 27.02 -8.67
CA ALA A 464 -33.88 26.22 -7.54
C ALA A 464 -33.00 27.05 -6.59
N LEU A 465 -32.07 27.86 -7.13
CA LEU A 465 -31.28 28.82 -6.36
C LEU A 465 -32.17 29.85 -5.64
N GLY A 466 -33.06 30.52 -6.40
CA GLY A 466 -33.92 31.60 -5.90
C GLY A 466 -34.98 31.15 -4.88
N THR A 467 -35.34 29.87 -4.83
CA THR A 467 -36.29 29.31 -3.84
C THR A 467 -35.61 28.63 -2.66
N ARG A 468 -34.52 27.88 -2.86
CA ARG A 468 -33.91 27.05 -1.81
C ARG A 468 -32.78 27.73 -1.05
N CYS A 469 -32.04 28.64 -1.69
CA CYS A 469 -30.89 29.35 -1.09
C CYS A 469 -31.25 30.77 -0.58
N ARG A 470 -32.54 31.12 -0.61
CA ARG A 470 -33.14 32.47 -0.55
C ARG A 470 -32.52 33.45 0.45
N HIS A 471 -32.25 32.99 1.68
CA HIS A 471 -31.75 33.82 2.80
C HIS A 471 -30.45 33.28 3.44
N ALA A 472 -30.11 32.01 3.21
CA ALA A 472 -28.95 31.34 3.83
C ALA A 472 -27.63 31.74 3.17
N LEU A 473 -27.66 31.97 1.85
CA LEU A 473 -26.48 32.21 1.04
C LEU A 473 -25.93 33.62 1.25
N ARG A 474 -24.63 33.69 1.61
CA ARG A 474 -23.87 34.94 1.78
C ARG A 474 -22.88 35.16 0.63
N TYR A 475 -22.32 34.09 0.08
CA TYR A 475 -21.40 34.14 -1.06
C TYR A 475 -21.96 33.31 -2.21
N LEU A 476 -22.09 33.92 -3.38
CA LEU A 476 -22.46 33.27 -4.62
C LEU A 476 -21.43 33.61 -5.71
N ALA A 477 -20.79 32.58 -6.27
CA ALA A 477 -20.02 32.69 -7.51
C ALA A 477 -20.66 31.84 -8.62
N LEU A 478 -21.01 32.47 -9.73
CA LEU A 478 -21.49 31.82 -10.95
C LEU A 478 -20.44 32.07 -12.05
N ARG A 479 -19.69 31.01 -12.37
CA ARG A 479 -18.53 31.06 -13.28
C ARG A 479 -18.88 30.37 -14.59
N PHE A 480 -19.13 31.15 -15.64
CA PHE A 480 -19.52 30.64 -16.97
C PHE A 480 -18.52 31.04 -18.08
N GLU A 481 -17.24 31.20 -17.73
CA GLU A 481 -16.19 31.66 -18.65
C GLU A 481 -14.98 30.71 -18.61
N HIS A 482 -14.85 29.83 -19.61
CA HIS A 482 -13.81 28.80 -19.64
C HIS A 482 -13.04 28.76 -20.99
N PRO A 483 -12.27 29.82 -21.33
CA PRO A 483 -11.67 30.01 -22.66
C PRO A 483 -10.63 28.95 -23.06
N HIS A 484 -10.14 28.16 -22.11
CA HIS A 484 -9.20 27.06 -22.36
C HIS A 484 -9.90 25.76 -22.80
N ILE A 485 -11.22 25.62 -22.62
CA ILE A 485 -12.00 24.51 -23.17
C ILE A 485 -12.21 24.75 -24.66
N ARG A 486 -11.60 23.90 -25.51
CA ARG A 486 -11.63 24.01 -26.98
C ARG A 486 -12.56 23.00 -27.66
N ASP A 487 -12.91 21.93 -26.93
CA ASP A 487 -13.50 20.68 -27.43
C ASP A 487 -14.86 20.35 -26.77
N GLY A 488 -15.57 21.39 -26.31
CA GLY A 488 -16.92 21.33 -25.75
C GLY A 488 -18.02 21.90 -26.68
N PRO A 489 -19.26 22.04 -26.19
CA PRO A 489 -20.41 22.48 -26.98
C PRO A 489 -20.39 23.98 -27.30
N MET A 490 -19.58 24.76 -26.56
CA MET A 490 -19.37 26.18 -26.79
C MET A 490 -18.28 26.41 -27.84
N ARG A 491 -18.55 27.23 -28.86
CA ARG A 491 -17.52 27.69 -29.79
C ARG A 491 -16.46 28.51 -29.03
N PRO A 492 -15.14 28.30 -29.23
CA PRO A 492 -14.10 29.02 -28.49
C PRO A 492 -14.19 30.55 -28.57
N THR A 493 -14.69 31.10 -29.68
CA THR A 493 -14.92 32.54 -29.85
C THR A 493 -16.06 33.08 -28.97
N ALA A 494 -17.03 32.25 -28.58
CA ALA A 494 -18.18 32.66 -27.77
C ALA A 494 -17.84 32.95 -26.30
N TRP A 495 -16.65 32.53 -25.82
CA TRP A 495 -16.15 32.85 -24.48
C TRP A 495 -15.75 34.33 -24.32
N TYR A 496 -15.31 34.98 -25.40
CA TYR A 496 -14.82 36.37 -25.39
C TYR A 496 -15.93 37.43 -25.45
N TYR A 497 -17.19 37.01 -25.50
CA TYR A 497 -18.35 37.89 -25.54
C TYR A 497 -19.33 37.54 -24.40
N PRO A 498 -20.02 38.54 -23.81
CA PRO A 498 -21.03 38.29 -22.80
C PRO A 498 -22.18 37.45 -23.35
N ALA A 499 -22.74 36.56 -22.52
CA ALA A 499 -23.90 35.75 -22.89
C ALA A 499 -25.14 36.62 -23.21
N PRO A 500 -26.08 36.13 -24.04
CA PRO A 500 -27.33 36.82 -24.34
C PRO A 500 -28.19 37.01 -23.08
N GLY A 501 -29.08 38.01 -23.08
CA GLY A 501 -29.94 38.32 -21.95
C GLY A 501 -30.96 37.20 -21.69
N SER A 502 -30.88 36.54 -20.53
CA SER A 502 -31.73 35.41 -20.16
C SER A 502 -32.85 35.81 -19.18
N THR A 503 -34.03 35.23 -19.35
CA THR A 503 -35.16 35.38 -18.41
C THR A 503 -34.94 34.65 -17.09
N ALA A 504 -33.99 33.71 -17.02
CA ALA A 504 -33.64 32.97 -15.80
C ALA A 504 -33.26 33.93 -14.64
N TRP A 505 -32.52 35.00 -14.94
CA TRP A 505 -32.11 36.02 -13.96
C TRP A 505 -33.29 36.75 -13.32
N ASN A 506 -34.47 36.78 -13.95
CA ASN A 506 -35.69 37.30 -13.31
C ASN A 506 -36.03 36.48 -12.06
N LEU A 507 -35.89 35.16 -12.08
CA LEU A 507 -36.17 34.32 -10.92
C LEU A 507 -35.10 34.48 -9.83
N LEU A 508 -33.82 34.58 -10.22
CA LEU A 508 -32.73 34.81 -9.25
C LEU A 508 -32.89 36.15 -8.51
N ALA A 509 -33.29 37.20 -9.23
CA ALA A 509 -33.62 38.53 -8.70
C ALA A 509 -35.06 38.64 -8.17
N GLY A 510 -35.90 37.61 -8.25
CA GLY A 510 -37.30 37.62 -7.82
C GLY A 510 -38.17 38.72 -8.48
N ILE A 511 -37.95 38.96 -9.76
CA ILE A 511 -38.77 39.81 -10.64
C ILE A 511 -39.97 38.99 -11.13
N GLY A 512 -41.15 39.61 -11.24
CA GLY A 512 -42.33 39.01 -11.87
C GLY A 512 -43.32 38.29 -10.95
N ASN A 513 -43.13 38.34 -9.62
CA ASN A 513 -44.05 37.83 -8.58
C ASN A 513 -44.29 36.30 -8.66
N PRO A 514 -43.61 35.51 -7.81
CA PRO A 514 -44.20 35.31 -6.48
C PRO A 514 -43.48 36.05 -5.36
N ARG A 515 -44.17 36.23 -4.23
CA ARG A 515 -43.61 36.82 -2.99
C ARG A 515 -42.46 36.01 -2.37
N ASP A 516 -42.21 34.78 -2.85
CA ASP A 516 -41.30 33.81 -2.24
C ASP A 516 -40.09 33.37 -3.06
N ILE A 517 -39.77 34.08 -4.15
CA ILE A 517 -38.60 33.77 -5.00
C ILE A 517 -37.62 34.96 -5.04
N GLY A 518 -36.32 34.66 -4.95
CA GLY A 518 -35.22 35.60 -5.19
C GLY A 518 -34.25 35.69 -4.02
N ILE A 519 -32.94 35.74 -4.30
CA ILE A 519 -31.89 35.73 -3.28
C ILE A 519 -31.78 37.13 -2.62
N THR A 520 -31.71 37.17 -1.29
CA THR A 520 -31.76 38.40 -0.47
C THR A 520 -30.72 38.44 0.66
N GLY A 521 -29.80 37.46 0.70
CA GLY A 521 -28.82 37.29 1.78
C GLY A 521 -27.39 37.72 1.47
N LEU A 522 -27.05 38.07 0.22
CA LEU A 522 -25.66 38.11 -0.25
C LEU A 522 -24.83 39.26 0.36
N GLU A 523 -23.59 38.89 0.69
CA GLU A 523 -22.48 39.73 1.13
C GLU A 523 -21.36 39.73 0.07
N THR A 524 -21.27 38.68 -0.76
CA THR A 524 -20.41 38.59 -1.96
C THR A 524 -21.16 38.01 -3.16
N LEU A 525 -21.02 38.66 -4.32
CA LEU A 525 -21.52 38.20 -5.61
C LEU A 525 -20.41 38.24 -6.67
N VAL A 526 -20.13 37.11 -7.30
CA VAL A 526 -19.19 36.97 -8.41
C VAL A 526 -19.94 36.41 -9.62
N LEU A 527 -19.90 37.10 -10.75
CA LEU A 527 -20.50 36.68 -12.02
C LEU A 527 -19.45 36.74 -13.13
N GLU A 528 -19.23 35.63 -13.82
CA GLU A 528 -18.35 35.55 -14.99
C GLU A 528 -19.16 35.10 -16.21
N ARG A 529 -19.12 35.91 -17.28
CA ARG A 529 -19.88 35.76 -18.54
C ARG A 529 -21.41 35.66 -18.38
N ALA A 530 -21.97 36.15 -17.27
CA ALA A 530 -23.40 36.06 -16.98
C ALA A 530 -24.27 36.86 -17.97
N GLY A 531 -25.28 36.18 -18.53
CA GLY A 531 -26.30 36.73 -19.44
C GLY A 531 -27.36 37.59 -18.76
N ILE A 532 -26.95 38.46 -17.84
CA ILE A 532 -27.82 39.33 -17.04
C ILE A 532 -27.92 40.74 -17.65
N THR A 533 -29.10 41.36 -17.64
CA THR A 533 -29.28 42.74 -18.10
C THR A 533 -28.98 43.77 -17.00
N PRO A 534 -28.70 45.05 -17.32
CA PRO A 534 -28.40 46.08 -16.32
C PRO A 534 -29.51 46.26 -15.27
N TRP A 535 -30.77 46.18 -15.71
CA TRP A 535 -31.92 46.26 -14.82
C TRP A 535 -32.11 45.00 -13.95
N GLN A 536 -31.89 43.80 -14.49
CA GLN A 536 -31.89 42.57 -13.69
C GLN A 536 -30.78 42.60 -12.62
N LEU A 537 -29.61 43.13 -12.96
CA LEU A 537 -28.48 43.28 -12.05
C LEU A 537 -28.77 44.34 -10.97
N ALA A 538 -29.36 45.49 -11.33
CA ALA A 538 -29.84 46.49 -10.36
C ALA A 538 -30.84 45.89 -9.36
N MET A 539 -31.82 45.12 -9.86
CA MET A 539 -32.81 44.45 -9.01
C MET A 539 -32.19 43.37 -8.10
N LEU A 540 -31.18 42.64 -8.59
CA LEU A 540 -30.46 41.64 -7.79
C LEU A 540 -29.61 42.30 -6.70
N VAL A 541 -28.84 43.35 -7.03
CA VAL A 541 -28.02 44.10 -6.05
C VAL A 541 -28.92 44.82 -5.03
N GLY A 542 -29.98 45.49 -5.48
CA GLY A 542 -30.92 46.21 -4.62
C GLY A 542 -31.67 45.31 -3.62
N LYS A 543 -31.86 44.03 -3.94
CA LYS A 543 -32.42 43.02 -3.01
C LYS A 543 -31.40 42.46 -2.01
N ASN A 544 -30.12 42.77 -2.14
CA ASN A 544 -29.05 42.28 -1.26
C ASN A 544 -28.32 43.46 -0.58
N PRO A 545 -28.97 44.23 0.31
CA PRO A 545 -28.44 45.46 0.94
C PRO A 545 -27.33 45.22 2.00
N ARG A 546 -26.71 44.04 1.96
CA ARG A 546 -25.53 43.61 2.72
C ARG A 546 -24.31 43.33 1.82
N LEU A 547 -24.46 43.49 0.51
CA LEU A 547 -23.41 43.22 -0.47
C LEU A 547 -22.21 44.16 -0.23
N ARG A 548 -21.06 43.57 0.07
CA ARG A 548 -19.76 44.25 0.24
C ARG A 548 -18.84 44.04 -0.97
N VAL A 549 -18.91 42.86 -1.60
CA VAL A 549 -18.05 42.49 -2.72
C VAL A 549 -18.90 42.18 -3.95
N LEU A 550 -18.68 42.92 -5.03
CA LEU A 550 -19.30 42.70 -6.34
C LEU A 550 -18.21 42.54 -7.40
N LYS A 551 -18.12 41.36 -8.02
CA LYS A 551 -17.18 41.09 -9.12
C LYS A 551 -17.92 40.68 -10.39
N LEU A 552 -17.66 41.39 -11.48
CA LEU A 552 -18.30 41.19 -12.78
C LEU A 552 -17.22 41.03 -13.85
N ARG A 553 -17.18 39.86 -14.50
CA ARG A 553 -16.26 39.56 -15.60
C ARG A 553 -17.05 39.25 -16.87
N THR A 554 -16.79 39.95 -17.97
CA THR A 554 -17.43 39.72 -19.27
C THR A 554 -18.98 39.73 -19.17
N CYS A 555 -19.54 40.62 -18.34
CA CYS A 555 -20.96 40.63 -17.99
C CYS A 555 -21.73 41.75 -18.73
N ARG A 556 -22.85 41.40 -19.39
CA ARG A 556 -23.70 42.38 -20.08
C ARG A 556 -24.41 43.36 -19.14
N GLY A 557 -24.54 43.04 -17.85
CA GLY A 557 -25.22 43.91 -16.88
C GLY A 557 -24.44 45.17 -16.48
N ALA A 558 -23.13 45.22 -16.72
CA ALA A 558 -22.27 46.34 -16.32
C ALA A 558 -22.29 47.48 -17.35
N GLN A 559 -23.47 48.07 -17.58
CA GLN A 559 -23.67 49.22 -18.48
C GLN A 559 -23.93 50.51 -17.68
N PRO A 560 -23.91 51.71 -18.29
CA PRO A 560 -23.90 52.98 -17.57
C PRO A 560 -25.19 53.21 -16.76
N GLU A 561 -26.31 52.65 -17.20
CA GLU A 561 -27.60 52.74 -16.50
C GLU A 561 -27.56 52.01 -15.15
N PHE A 562 -26.83 50.88 -15.07
CA PHE A 562 -26.60 50.17 -13.81
C PHE A 562 -25.56 50.89 -12.94
N LEU A 563 -24.46 51.36 -13.54
CA LEU A 563 -23.37 52.01 -12.79
C LEU A 563 -23.81 53.35 -12.17
N ASN A 564 -24.50 54.20 -12.94
CA ASN A 564 -25.07 55.44 -12.43
C ASN A 564 -26.12 55.19 -11.33
N TRP A 565 -26.98 54.18 -11.51
CA TRP A 565 -27.91 53.74 -10.46
C TRP A 565 -27.16 53.25 -9.20
N LEU A 566 -26.07 52.50 -9.35
CA LEU A 566 -25.28 51.96 -8.24
C LEU A 566 -24.62 53.09 -7.43
N GLY A 567 -24.11 54.13 -8.09
CA GLY A 567 -23.63 55.37 -7.48
C GLY A 567 -24.73 56.33 -7.01
N GLY A 568 -26.02 55.99 -7.19
CA GLY A 568 -27.14 56.85 -6.80
C GLY A 568 -27.33 58.10 -7.68
N VAL A 569 -26.60 58.22 -8.79
CA VAL A 569 -26.66 59.36 -9.71
C VAL A 569 -27.97 59.30 -10.50
N ARG A 570 -28.88 60.22 -10.21
CA ARG A 570 -30.13 60.44 -10.95
C ARG A 570 -30.03 61.68 -11.83
N LYS A 571 -30.30 61.50 -13.13
CA LYS A 571 -30.65 62.60 -14.03
C LYS A 571 -32.17 62.69 -14.13
N ASP A 572 -32.80 63.24 -13.09
CA ASP A 572 -34.15 63.81 -13.21
C ASP A 572 -34.01 65.19 -13.92
N LYS A 573 -35.05 65.67 -14.62
CA LYS A 573 -34.92 66.77 -15.61
C LYS A 573 -35.00 68.20 -15.08
N ASP A 574 -35.26 68.36 -13.79
CA ASP A 574 -35.42 69.65 -13.12
C ASP A 574 -34.41 69.73 -11.96
N ASP A 575 -33.62 70.80 -11.89
CA ASP A 575 -32.44 70.92 -11.03
C ASP A 575 -32.76 71.03 -9.52
N ALA A 576 -33.00 69.87 -8.88
CA ALA A 576 -33.18 69.75 -7.43
C ALA A 576 -32.44 68.54 -6.86
N VAL A 577 -31.22 68.75 -6.36
CA VAL A 577 -30.41 67.70 -5.71
C VAL A 577 -30.96 67.38 -4.31
N ILE A 578 -31.97 66.50 -4.24
CA ILE A 578 -32.55 66.02 -2.96
C ILE A 578 -31.62 64.98 -2.32
N GLY A 579 -30.53 65.46 -1.71
CA GLY A 579 -29.49 64.65 -1.06
C GLY A 579 -29.93 64.01 0.28
N HIS A 580 -30.84 63.04 0.25
CA HIS A 580 -31.28 62.32 1.46
C HIS A 580 -31.50 60.80 1.30
N ARG A 581 -30.82 60.14 0.36
CA ARG A 581 -30.68 58.67 0.34
C ARG A 581 -29.25 58.25 0.01
N PRO A 582 -28.66 57.28 0.73
CA PRO A 582 -27.34 56.74 0.37
C PRO A 582 -27.41 56.00 -0.96
N ALA A 583 -26.33 56.05 -1.73
CA ALA A 583 -26.22 55.34 -3.00
C ALA A 583 -26.42 53.82 -2.81
N PRO A 584 -27.09 53.10 -3.74
CA PRO A 584 -27.32 51.65 -3.61
C PRO A 584 -26.04 50.83 -3.42
N GLY A 585 -24.93 51.26 -4.01
CA GLY A 585 -23.60 50.65 -3.86
C GLY A 585 -22.77 51.17 -2.70
N ALA A 586 -23.25 52.12 -1.88
CA ALA A 586 -22.44 52.80 -0.86
C ALA A 586 -21.83 51.89 0.22
N LYS A 587 -22.26 50.62 0.32
CA LYS A 587 -21.70 49.61 1.24
C LYS A 587 -20.72 48.63 0.58
N LEU A 588 -20.39 48.83 -0.70
CA LEU A 588 -19.38 48.04 -1.38
C LEU A 588 -17.99 48.44 -0.88
N GLU A 589 -17.26 47.44 -0.40
CA GLU A 589 -15.84 47.48 -0.05
C GLU A 589 -14.98 47.12 -1.27
N VAL A 590 -15.48 46.26 -2.16
CA VAL A 590 -14.78 45.84 -3.39
C VAL A 590 -15.74 45.79 -4.57
N LEU A 591 -15.45 46.59 -5.59
CA LEU A 591 -16.05 46.51 -6.93
C LEU A 591 -14.98 46.12 -7.96
N TRP A 592 -15.20 45.03 -8.69
CA TRP A 592 -14.28 44.53 -9.72
C TRP A 592 -15.02 44.43 -11.05
N LEU A 593 -14.53 45.14 -12.08
CA LEU A 593 -15.06 45.13 -13.44
C LEU A 593 -13.95 44.69 -14.41
N GLU A 594 -14.17 43.61 -15.15
CA GLU A 594 -13.16 43.05 -16.06
C GLU A 594 -13.82 42.59 -17.36
N ASN A 595 -13.23 42.91 -18.52
CA ASN A 595 -13.79 42.64 -19.86
C ASN A 595 -15.25 43.13 -20.08
N CYS A 596 -15.73 44.07 -19.27
CA CYS A 596 -17.05 44.68 -19.43
C CYS A 596 -16.98 45.82 -20.47
N HIS A 597 -17.93 45.87 -21.40
CA HIS A 597 -17.93 46.80 -22.53
C HIS A 597 -18.98 47.91 -22.38
N ARG A 598 -18.72 49.10 -22.95
CA ARG A 598 -19.61 50.28 -22.92
C ARG A 598 -19.96 50.73 -21.49
N LEU A 599 -18.94 51.01 -20.69
CA LEU A 599 -19.09 51.48 -19.29
C LEU A 599 -19.54 52.95 -19.18
N LEU A 600 -19.33 53.74 -20.25
CA LEU A 600 -19.76 55.14 -20.38
C LEU A 600 -20.86 55.25 -21.43
N SER A 601 -21.73 56.27 -21.29
CA SER A 601 -22.81 56.54 -22.25
C SER A 601 -22.33 57.19 -23.55
N HIS A 602 -21.16 57.84 -23.52
CA HIS A 602 -20.45 58.38 -24.68
C HIS A 602 -19.01 57.87 -24.69
N PRO A 603 -18.40 57.60 -25.86
CA PRO A 603 -16.96 57.38 -25.97
C PRO A 603 -16.20 58.66 -25.63
N ILE A 604 -15.04 58.54 -24.96
CA ILE A 604 -14.17 59.67 -24.64
C ILE A 604 -13.69 60.37 -25.93
N ASP A 605 -13.55 59.61 -27.02
CA ASP A 605 -13.06 60.09 -28.31
C ASP A 605 -14.01 61.11 -29.01
N GLU A 606 -15.29 61.19 -28.61
CA GLU A 606 -16.27 62.12 -29.21
C GLU A 606 -16.26 63.53 -28.57
N GLN A 607 -15.55 63.77 -27.46
CA GLN A 607 -15.53 65.06 -26.75
C GLN A 607 -14.38 66.00 -27.14
N ASN A 608 -13.58 65.68 -28.17
CA ASN A 608 -12.38 66.40 -28.62
C ASN A 608 -12.62 67.82 -29.24
N GLY A 609 -13.60 68.58 -28.74
CA GLY A 609 -14.00 69.88 -29.27
C GLY A 609 -14.48 70.91 -28.24
N LYS A 610 -14.37 70.64 -26.93
CA LYS A 610 -14.61 71.64 -25.88
C LYS A 610 -13.42 71.75 -24.93
N GLN A 611 -13.09 72.99 -24.61
CA GLN A 611 -11.94 73.36 -23.80
C GLN A 611 -12.31 73.25 -22.32
N PHE A 612 -11.87 72.18 -21.66
CA PHE A 612 -12.03 72.02 -20.21
C PHE A 612 -11.12 73.01 -19.45
N SER A 613 -11.60 73.48 -18.29
CA SER A 613 -10.82 74.24 -17.31
C SER A 613 -9.99 73.30 -16.41
N ASP A 614 -9.02 73.84 -15.67
CA ASP A 614 -8.03 73.09 -14.86
C ASP A 614 -8.58 72.39 -13.58
N ASP A 615 -9.82 71.90 -13.61
CA ASP A 615 -10.43 71.06 -12.57
C ASP A 615 -10.77 69.69 -13.19
N PRO A 616 -10.27 68.55 -12.68
CA PRO A 616 -10.30 67.28 -13.41
C PRO A 616 -11.73 66.74 -13.58
N CYS A 617 -12.19 66.75 -14.83
CA CYS A 617 -13.57 66.43 -15.19
C CYS A 617 -13.85 64.91 -15.19
N ASP A 618 -14.39 64.40 -14.08
CA ASP A 618 -14.95 63.03 -13.95
C ASP A 618 -16.28 62.83 -14.73
N GLU A 619 -16.45 63.44 -15.91
CA GLU A 619 -17.69 63.30 -16.69
C GLU A 619 -17.98 61.82 -17.01
N GLY A 620 -19.16 61.35 -16.59
CA GLY A 620 -19.56 59.94 -16.74
C GLY A 620 -18.97 58.95 -15.72
N PHE A 621 -18.02 59.36 -14.87
CA PHE A 621 -17.56 58.58 -13.71
C PHE A 621 -18.05 59.12 -12.35
N GLU A 622 -18.91 60.15 -12.37
CA GLU A 622 -19.68 60.69 -11.24
C GLU A 622 -20.13 59.64 -10.21
N TRP A 623 -20.60 58.48 -10.69
CA TRP A 623 -21.11 57.38 -9.87
C TRP A 623 -20.07 56.75 -8.93
N VAL A 624 -18.78 56.87 -9.22
CA VAL A 624 -17.68 56.39 -8.35
C VAL A 624 -17.55 57.27 -7.11
N ARG A 625 -17.78 58.59 -7.23
CA ARG A 625 -17.64 59.57 -6.13
C ARG A 625 -18.56 59.26 -4.94
N CYS A 626 -19.67 58.55 -5.18
CA CYS A 626 -20.65 58.16 -4.16
C CYS A 626 -20.42 56.77 -3.52
N LEU A 627 -19.35 56.05 -3.90
CA LEU A 627 -19.01 54.72 -3.37
C LEU A 627 -17.95 54.80 -2.27
N SER A 628 -18.27 55.51 -1.19
CA SER A 628 -17.31 55.98 -0.17
C SER A 628 -16.62 54.92 0.70
N ASN A 629 -16.99 53.64 0.60
CA ASN A 629 -16.42 52.55 1.41
C ASN A 629 -15.47 51.61 0.63
N LEU A 630 -15.13 51.92 -0.63
CA LEU A 630 -14.25 51.07 -1.44
C LEU A 630 -12.79 51.07 -0.90
N GLU A 631 -12.25 49.88 -0.63
CA GLU A 631 -10.88 49.70 -0.14
C GLU A 631 -9.85 49.69 -1.30
N CYS A 632 -8.68 50.30 -1.10
CA CYS A 632 -7.61 50.34 -2.09
C CYS A 632 -6.36 49.59 -1.57
N SER A 633 -5.91 48.56 -2.30
CA SER A 633 -4.92 47.60 -1.80
C SER A 633 -3.53 47.74 -2.43
N LEU A 634 -2.54 48.05 -1.58
CA LEU A 634 -1.10 47.79 -1.67
C LEU A 634 -0.51 47.93 -0.24
N PRO A 635 0.60 47.26 0.11
CA PRO A 635 1.13 47.32 1.47
C PRO A 635 1.85 48.62 1.79
N THR A 636 1.63 49.12 3.02
CA THR A 636 2.46 50.08 3.78
C THR A 636 3.02 51.31 3.05
N MET A 637 2.30 52.43 3.17
CA MET A 637 2.95 53.69 3.53
C MET A 637 2.21 54.32 4.72
N ARG A 638 2.91 55.14 5.53
CA ARG A 638 2.36 55.70 6.78
C ARG A 638 1.21 56.68 6.49
N ARG A 639 0.24 56.78 7.42
CA ARG A 639 -0.78 57.84 7.41
C ARG A 639 -0.12 59.22 7.60
N SER A 640 0.14 59.94 6.51
CA SER A 640 0.38 61.38 6.50
C SER A 640 -0.91 62.13 6.13
N SER A 641 -1.29 63.13 6.93
CA SER A 641 -2.57 63.84 6.79
C SER A 641 -2.54 64.96 5.75
N SER A 642 -2.76 64.61 4.48
CA SER A 642 -3.30 65.56 3.47
C SER A 642 -4.10 64.81 2.40
N SER A 643 -5.25 65.34 2.00
CA SER A 643 -6.22 64.66 1.13
C SER A 643 -6.45 65.40 -0.19
N SER A 644 -5.59 65.16 -1.19
CA SER A 644 -5.72 65.76 -2.53
C SER A 644 -5.23 64.86 -3.69
N HIS A 645 -4.10 64.14 -3.55
CA HIS A 645 -3.40 63.52 -4.69
C HIS A 645 -3.65 62.00 -4.91
N SER A 646 -4.75 61.43 -4.40
CA SER A 646 -4.98 59.97 -4.50
C SER A 646 -5.58 59.49 -5.84
N TRP A 647 -6.30 60.35 -6.58
CA TRP A 647 -7.27 59.91 -7.60
C TRP A 647 -6.67 59.33 -8.87
N SER A 648 -5.54 59.86 -9.36
CA SER A 648 -4.85 59.34 -10.56
C SER A 648 -4.40 57.88 -10.39
N SER A 649 -3.96 57.51 -9.18
CA SER A 649 -3.58 56.13 -8.84
C SER A 649 -4.77 55.18 -8.74
N ALA A 650 -5.95 55.67 -8.35
CA ALA A 650 -7.17 54.86 -8.31
C ALA A 650 -7.68 54.56 -9.73
N PHE A 651 -7.69 55.55 -10.62
CA PHE A 651 -8.23 55.43 -11.98
C PHE A 651 -7.50 54.34 -12.81
N GLN A 652 -6.17 54.30 -12.75
CA GLN A 652 -5.37 53.24 -13.42
C GLN A 652 -5.58 51.83 -12.84
N LYS A 653 -5.99 51.71 -11.57
CA LYS A 653 -6.21 50.40 -10.92
C LYS A 653 -7.54 49.76 -11.31
N ILE A 654 -8.56 50.58 -11.62
CA ILE A 654 -9.88 50.09 -12.07
C ILE A 654 -9.83 49.62 -13.53
N PHE A 655 -8.98 50.22 -14.38
CA PHE A 655 -8.93 49.95 -15.83
C PHE A 655 -7.53 49.57 -16.35
N ARG A 656 -7.06 48.35 -16.06
CA ARG A 656 -5.86 47.79 -16.71
C ARG A 656 -6.13 47.44 -18.18
N ARG A 657 -5.56 48.21 -19.12
CA ARG A 657 -5.39 47.77 -20.52
C ARG A 657 -4.40 46.58 -20.56
N ARG A 658 -4.71 45.53 -21.35
CA ARG A 658 -3.71 44.56 -21.80
C ARG A 658 -2.86 45.20 -22.90
N SER A 659 -1.61 45.51 -22.61
CA SER A 659 -0.57 45.60 -23.64
C SER A 659 -0.07 44.21 -24.02
N SER A 660 0.24 44.01 -25.29
CA SER A 660 0.95 42.83 -25.79
C SER A 660 2.43 42.90 -25.44
N GLU A 661 3.08 41.74 -25.33
CA GLU A 661 4.53 41.65 -25.10
C GLU A 661 5.34 42.29 -26.23
N SER A 662 6.38 43.05 -25.87
CA SER A 662 7.59 43.15 -26.69
C SER A 662 8.82 43.46 -25.82
N LYS A 663 9.93 42.80 -26.19
CA LYS A 663 11.24 42.67 -25.53
C LYS A 663 11.83 43.97 -24.92
N GLY A 664 12.56 43.84 -23.79
CA GLY A 664 13.74 44.69 -23.54
C GLY A 664 14.27 44.93 -22.11
N LYS A 665 15.26 44.13 -21.68
CA LYS A 665 16.35 44.42 -20.71
C LYS A 665 16.05 44.82 -19.23
N GLN A 666 16.93 44.36 -18.33
CA GLN A 666 17.17 44.87 -16.96
C GLN A 666 18.13 46.08 -16.98
N PRO A 667 18.24 46.90 -15.91
CA PRO A 667 19.13 46.66 -14.75
C PRO A 667 18.34 46.49 -13.41
N ALA A 668 18.85 46.01 -12.25
CA ALA A 668 20.06 46.32 -11.45
C ALA A 668 19.98 47.68 -10.71
N LEU A 669 20.42 47.88 -9.46
CA LEU A 669 20.86 46.98 -8.35
C LEU A 669 20.90 47.81 -7.02
N ASP A 670 21.53 47.28 -5.95
CA ASP A 670 21.94 47.95 -4.68
C ASP A 670 20.80 48.45 -3.73
N ASP A 671 20.98 48.76 -2.43
CA ASP A 671 21.35 47.97 -1.22
C ASP A 671 20.68 48.66 0.02
N GLU A 672 20.91 48.50 1.35
CA GLU A 672 21.96 47.92 2.22
C GLU A 672 21.41 47.75 3.69
N PHE A 673 22.07 46.98 4.59
CA PHE A 673 21.83 46.75 6.06
C PHE A 673 20.46 46.11 6.50
N GLU A 674 20.35 45.03 7.32
CA GLU A 674 20.92 44.65 8.65
C GLU A 674 20.30 45.41 9.86
N ILE A 675 20.17 44.86 11.09
CA ILE A 675 20.40 43.52 11.71
C ILE A 675 19.40 43.38 12.89
N GLY A 676 19.09 42.16 13.39
CA GLY A 676 18.42 42.02 14.70
C GLY A 676 17.73 40.68 14.97
N GLU A 677 18.46 39.71 15.53
CA GLU A 677 17.91 38.39 15.91
C GLU A 677 17.17 38.36 17.28
N HIS A 678 16.28 37.38 17.47
CA HIS A 678 16.58 36.16 18.28
C HIS A 678 15.33 35.28 18.53
N LYS A 679 15.48 33.96 18.26
CA LYS A 679 14.90 32.78 18.97
C LYS A 679 13.35 32.69 19.06
N ASP A 680 12.71 31.52 18.90
CA ASP A 680 13.14 30.14 19.07
C ASP A 680 12.92 29.25 17.83
N GLY A 681 13.71 28.18 17.70
CA GLY A 681 13.56 27.17 16.66
C GLY A 681 13.69 25.74 17.19
N PHE A 682 12.62 24.96 17.09
CA PHE A 682 12.60 23.49 17.16
C PHE A 682 11.40 22.98 16.33
N TYR A 683 11.45 21.70 15.90
CA TYR A 683 10.50 21.06 14.96
C TYR A 683 10.56 21.51 13.49
N LYS A 684 11.65 21.17 12.78
CA LYS A 684 11.56 20.85 11.34
C LYS A 684 12.64 19.87 10.83
N TYR A 685 12.68 18.65 11.38
CA TYR A 685 13.50 17.55 10.83
C TYR A 685 12.90 16.16 11.08
N SER A 686 11.71 15.89 10.51
CA SER A 686 11.03 14.57 10.58
C SER A 686 9.97 14.39 9.49
N GLN A 687 10.26 14.77 8.23
CA GLN A 687 9.27 14.68 7.15
C GLN A 687 9.82 14.28 5.77
N GLU A 688 11.04 13.74 5.71
CA GLU A 688 11.72 13.30 4.48
C GLU A 688 12.28 11.86 4.62
N VAL A 689 11.53 10.94 5.24
CA VAL A 689 11.88 9.50 5.34
C VAL A 689 10.64 8.58 5.29
N GLU A 690 9.69 8.83 4.37
CA GLU A 690 8.54 7.91 4.15
C GLU A 690 8.31 7.48 2.68
N GLU A 691 9.19 7.83 1.73
CA GLU A 691 9.16 7.32 0.35
C GLU A 691 10.41 6.51 -0.06
N GLU A 692 11.04 5.78 0.87
CA GLU A 692 11.94 4.68 0.48
C GLU A 692 12.10 3.62 1.59
N ASN A 693 11.31 2.53 1.55
CA ASN A 693 11.60 1.20 2.14
C ASN A 693 10.45 0.20 1.86
N CYS A 694 10.26 -0.20 0.60
CA CYS A 694 9.24 -1.21 0.21
C CYS A 694 9.79 -2.27 -0.77
N ARG A 695 10.99 -2.81 -0.51
CA ARG A 695 11.56 -4.02 -1.15
C ARG A 695 12.78 -4.52 -0.36
N LEU A 696 12.57 -5.48 0.55
CA LEU A 696 13.47 -6.59 0.94
C LEU A 696 12.87 -7.35 2.13
N GLU A 697 13.28 -8.60 2.33
CA GLU A 697 12.39 -9.61 2.93
C GLU A 697 12.69 -10.03 4.38
N GLY A 698 11.63 -10.48 5.06
CA GLY A 698 11.61 -11.83 5.62
C GLY A 698 12.63 -12.20 6.71
N ARG A 699 12.36 -11.82 7.97
CA ARG A 699 12.82 -12.59 9.14
C ARG A 699 11.71 -12.81 10.15
N THR A 700 11.29 -14.07 10.29
CA THR A 700 10.24 -14.53 11.22
C THR A 700 10.74 -14.61 12.66
N VAL A 701 10.34 -13.66 13.49
CA VAL A 701 10.58 -13.71 14.95
C VAL A 701 9.47 -14.51 15.63
N LYS A 702 9.80 -15.72 16.11
CA LYS A 702 8.86 -16.55 16.89
C LYS A 702 8.57 -15.90 18.25
N ALA A 703 7.36 -15.37 18.43
CA ALA A 703 6.91 -14.82 19.70
C ALA A 703 6.54 -15.93 20.69
N VAL A 704 7.49 -16.33 21.53
CA VAL A 704 7.23 -17.15 22.72
C VAL A 704 7.06 -16.23 23.93
N PHE A 705 5.82 -16.08 24.41
CA PHE A 705 5.58 -15.61 25.77
C PHE A 705 4.86 -16.69 26.56
N ARG A 706 5.53 -17.12 27.64
CA ARG A 706 5.08 -18.17 28.56
C ARG A 706 4.53 -17.48 29.80
N GLU A 707 3.24 -17.64 30.07
CA GLU A 707 2.64 -17.11 31.28
C GLU A 707 3.32 -17.69 32.54
N ARG A 708 3.47 -16.86 33.56
CA ARG A 708 3.78 -17.30 34.92
C ARG A 708 2.81 -16.66 35.90
N SER A 709 2.08 -17.55 36.56
CA SER A 709 1.20 -17.33 37.72
C SER A 709 1.67 -16.29 38.73
N SER A 710 0.73 -15.47 39.19
CA SER A 710 0.75 -14.86 40.53
C SER A 710 -0.53 -15.28 41.28
N GLN A 711 -0.37 -15.96 42.42
CA GLN A 711 -1.49 -16.42 43.24
C GLN A 711 -2.01 -15.29 44.15
N SER A 712 -3.33 -15.24 44.37
CA SER A 712 -3.88 -14.76 45.65
C SER A 712 -5.29 -15.30 45.89
N ASN A 713 -5.46 -15.92 47.05
CA ASN A 713 -6.67 -16.45 47.69
C ASN A 713 -7.98 -15.67 47.41
N GLY A 714 -9.16 -16.28 47.29
CA GLY A 714 -9.55 -17.69 47.40
C GLY A 714 -10.72 -17.93 48.39
N LYS A 715 -11.64 -18.85 48.07
CA LYS A 715 -12.54 -19.56 49.01
C LYS A 715 -13.38 -20.66 48.32
N GLN A 716 -13.10 -21.90 48.70
CA GLN A 716 -14.03 -23.07 48.65
C GLN A 716 -15.07 -22.95 49.79
N PRO A 717 -16.11 -23.81 49.93
CA PRO A 717 -16.25 -25.22 49.46
C PRO A 717 -17.61 -25.47 48.72
N ALA A 718 -18.10 -26.70 48.46
CA ALA A 718 -17.73 -28.06 48.87
C ALA A 718 -18.22 -29.14 47.87
N MET A 719 -17.57 -30.32 47.88
CA MET A 719 -18.16 -31.69 47.82
C MET A 719 -19.06 -32.11 46.62
N ASP A 720 -19.00 -33.34 46.07
CA ASP A 720 -18.24 -34.57 46.41
C ASP A 720 -18.01 -35.47 45.16
N ASN A 721 -16.98 -36.34 45.25
CA ASN A 721 -16.84 -37.73 44.76
C ASN A 721 -17.15 -38.12 43.27
N GLU A 722 -16.52 -39.13 42.64
CA GLU A 722 -15.40 -40.03 43.00
C GLU A 722 -14.81 -40.74 41.75
N LEU A 723 -13.70 -41.50 41.94
CA LEU A 723 -13.12 -42.53 41.05
C LEU A 723 -12.50 -42.08 39.70
N GLU A 724 -11.54 -42.79 39.09
CA GLU A 724 -10.29 -43.43 39.60
C GLU A 724 -9.39 -43.81 38.39
N ILE A 725 -8.19 -44.40 38.63
CA ILE A 725 -7.24 -44.95 37.62
C ILE A 725 -6.53 -43.86 36.75
N GLY A 726 -5.24 -43.95 36.40
CA GLY A 726 -4.20 -44.90 36.84
C GLY A 726 -2.98 -45.02 35.92
N GLU A 727 -1.95 -44.21 36.20
CA GLU A 727 -0.50 -44.48 35.98
C GLU A 727 0.12 -44.62 34.55
N HIS A 728 1.46 -44.53 34.57
CA HIS A 728 2.47 -44.81 33.52
C HIS A 728 2.68 -43.79 32.37
N LYS A 729 3.89 -43.65 31.80
CA LYS A 729 5.26 -43.36 32.33
C LYS A 729 6.27 -43.40 31.16
N ASN A 730 7.08 -42.34 31.00
CA ASN A 730 8.40 -42.31 30.29
C ASN A 730 8.39 -42.58 28.75
N GLY A 731 9.39 -42.17 27.95
CA GLY A 731 10.49 -41.22 28.20
C GLY A 731 11.60 -41.18 27.11
N LEU A 732 12.33 -40.05 27.05
CA LEU A 732 13.70 -39.83 26.53
C LEU A 732 14.14 -40.15 25.06
N TYR A 733 14.45 -39.07 24.33
CA TYR A 733 15.79 -38.63 23.83
C TYR A 733 16.64 -39.41 22.79
N LYS A 734 17.44 -38.60 22.04
CA LYS A 734 18.45 -38.92 20.98
C LYS A 734 17.86 -39.39 19.63
N TYR A 735 18.50 -39.21 18.46
CA TYR A 735 19.88 -38.77 18.11
C TYR A 735 19.89 -37.68 16.99
N SER A 736 21.03 -37.00 16.77
CA SER A 736 21.32 -36.19 15.56
C SER A 736 22.83 -35.93 15.40
N GLN A 737 23.54 -36.84 14.71
CA GLN A 737 24.95 -36.84 14.23
C GLN A 737 25.24 -38.30 13.80
N GLU A 738 26.07 -38.63 12.79
CA GLU A 738 26.76 -37.85 11.74
C GLU A 738 26.34 -38.35 10.33
N MET A 739 26.68 -37.61 9.27
CA MET A 739 26.82 -38.13 7.90
C MET A 739 27.96 -37.40 7.15
N LEU A 740 29.17 -37.98 7.21
CA LEU A 740 30.29 -37.75 6.30
C LEU A 740 31.05 -39.08 6.19
N GLU A 741 31.50 -39.40 4.98
CA GLU A 741 32.22 -40.65 4.63
C GLU A 741 31.40 -41.95 4.94
N GLU A 742 31.64 -43.09 4.30
CA GLU A 742 32.62 -43.46 3.29
C GLU A 742 31.94 -44.33 2.20
N GLY A 743 32.64 -44.66 1.11
CA GLY A 743 32.13 -45.55 0.06
C GLY A 743 33.07 -46.73 -0.21
N ASP A 744 32.69 -47.53 -1.21
CA ASP A 744 33.48 -48.62 -1.84
C ASP A 744 33.32 -50.05 -1.25
N ARG A 745 33.52 -51.05 -2.14
CA ARG A 745 33.67 -52.51 -1.94
C ARG A 745 32.54 -53.29 -1.23
N GLY A 746 31.81 -54.07 -2.03
CA GLY A 746 31.24 -55.35 -1.60
C GLY A 746 32.09 -56.52 -2.11
N GLN A 747 32.05 -57.68 -1.42
CA GLN A 747 32.39 -58.96 -2.03
C GLN A 747 31.68 -60.13 -1.31
N GLU A 748 31.67 -61.29 -1.97
CA GLU A 748 30.98 -62.51 -1.56
C GLU A 748 31.63 -63.21 -0.35
N SER A 749 30.85 -63.97 0.43
CA SER A 749 31.22 -65.37 0.75
C SER A 749 30.06 -66.16 1.38
N ARG A 750 30.04 -67.46 1.12
CA ARG A 750 29.14 -68.45 1.75
C ARG A 750 29.80 -69.03 3.00
N THR A 751 29.02 -69.32 4.04
CA THR A 751 29.35 -70.43 4.96
C THR A 751 28.08 -71.20 5.35
N MET A 752 28.22 -72.46 5.74
CA MET A 752 27.10 -73.42 5.90
C MET A 752 26.79 -73.76 7.37
N ARG A 753 25.53 -74.19 7.59
CA ARG A 753 25.07 -75.24 8.52
C ARG A 753 25.47 -75.18 10.00
N ALA A 754 24.44 -75.22 10.85
CA ALA A 754 24.16 -76.41 11.67
C ALA A 754 22.63 -76.61 11.75
N SER A 755 22.15 -77.82 12.06
CA SER A 755 20.72 -78.12 12.21
C SER A 755 20.50 -79.35 13.10
N ASP A 756 19.66 -79.18 14.12
CA ASP A 756 19.04 -80.21 14.97
C ASP A 756 17.69 -79.60 15.46
N SER A 757 16.58 -80.31 15.67
CA SER A 757 16.34 -81.76 15.60
C SER A 757 14.94 -82.09 15.02
N THR A 758 14.73 -83.38 14.74
CA THR A 758 13.44 -84.09 14.53
C THR A 758 12.60 -84.13 15.84
N GLU A 759 11.32 -84.54 15.94
CA GLU A 759 10.19 -84.89 15.03
C GLU A 759 8.88 -84.97 15.89
N ALA A 760 7.63 -85.19 15.43
CA ALA A 760 6.97 -85.28 14.11
C ALA A 760 5.44 -85.08 14.29
N SER A 761 4.73 -84.62 13.26
CA SER A 761 3.34 -85.06 12.95
C SER A 761 2.94 -84.67 11.53
N TYR A 762 2.14 -85.51 10.85
CA TYR A 762 1.81 -85.35 9.42
C TYR A 762 0.39 -84.78 9.21
N ALA A 763 0.29 -83.53 8.74
CA ALA A 763 -0.92 -83.00 8.08
C ALA A 763 -0.60 -81.78 7.20
N SER A 764 -1.23 -81.71 6.02
CA SER A 764 -1.43 -80.52 5.17
C SER A 764 -0.20 -79.81 4.55
N ALA A 765 -0.17 -79.91 3.22
CA ALA A 765 0.65 -79.25 2.20
C ALA A 765 1.13 -77.79 2.41
N MET A 766 2.24 -77.50 1.71
CA MET A 766 2.87 -76.20 1.41
C MET A 766 3.53 -75.45 2.58
N PRO A 767 4.79 -74.96 2.42
CA PRO A 767 5.36 -74.02 3.37
C PRO A 767 4.64 -72.66 3.26
N PRO A 768 4.56 -71.87 4.35
CA PRO A 768 4.03 -70.52 4.28
C PRO A 768 4.91 -69.66 3.36
N ILE A 769 4.28 -68.99 2.39
CA ILE A 769 4.96 -67.99 1.58
C ILE A 769 5.20 -66.78 2.47
N GLU A 770 6.46 -66.49 2.80
CA GLU A 770 6.84 -65.21 3.40
C GLU A 770 6.45 -64.08 2.44
N THR A 771 5.42 -63.32 2.77
CA THR A 771 4.91 -62.22 1.95
C THR A 771 5.72 -60.96 2.20
N PRO A 772 6.58 -60.50 1.26
CA PRO A 772 7.36 -59.29 1.46
C PRO A 772 6.44 -58.08 1.50
N THR A 773 6.48 -57.35 2.62
CA THR A 773 5.67 -56.17 2.91
C THR A 773 6.17 -54.94 2.14
N LEU A 774 5.95 -54.94 0.82
CA LEU A 774 6.23 -53.82 -0.07
C LEU A 774 4.92 -53.31 -0.69
N PRO A 775 4.67 -51.98 -0.71
CA PRO A 775 3.49 -51.42 -1.36
C PRO A 775 3.51 -51.71 -2.87
N TYR A 776 2.33 -51.74 -3.47
CA TYR A 776 2.17 -52.02 -4.90
C TYR A 776 2.09 -50.69 -5.66
N THR A 777 3.17 -50.32 -6.36
CA THR A 777 3.41 -48.96 -6.89
C THR A 777 3.69 -48.97 -8.39
N ILE A 778 3.44 -47.82 -9.04
CA ILE A 778 3.75 -47.59 -10.46
C ILE A 778 5.25 -47.85 -10.71
N SER A 779 5.60 -48.36 -11.90
CA SER A 779 6.93 -48.83 -12.33
C SER A 779 7.53 -50.02 -11.55
N SER A 780 6.90 -50.51 -10.48
CA SER A 780 7.43 -51.70 -9.77
C SER A 780 7.38 -52.93 -10.68
N SER A 781 8.36 -53.83 -10.58
CA SER A 781 8.42 -55.05 -11.42
C SER A 781 7.25 -56.02 -11.22
N LYS A 782 6.37 -55.77 -10.24
CA LYS A 782 5.13 -56.51 -10.01
C LYS A 782 3.89 -55.83 -10.63
N TRP A 783 3.98 -54.54 -10.98
CA TRP A 783 2.87 -53.68 -11.43
C TRP A 783 2.09 -54.24 -12.62
N HIS A 784 2.76 -54.87 -13.60
CA HIS A 784 2.10 -55.56 -14.72
C HIS A 784 1.95 -57.07 -14.51
N THR A 785 2.81 -57.70 -13.71
CA THR A 785 2.85 -59.16 -13.52
C THR A 785 1.61 -59.72 -12.79
N PHE A 786 0.86 -58.85 -12.10
CA PHE A 786 -0.37 -59.22 -11.40
C PHE A 786 -1.56 -59.42 -12.35
N ALA A 787 -1.76 -58.50 -13.31
CA ALA A 787 -2.91 -58.50 -14.22
C ALA A 787 -3.02 -59.80 -15.04
N ALA A 788 -1.89 -60.34 -15.50
CA ALA A 788 -1.82 -61.60 -16.23
C ALA A 788 -2.04 -62.86 -15.36
N ARG A 789 -2.15 -62.72 -14.04
CA ARG A 789 -2.21 -63.84 -13.09
C ARG A 789 -3.57 -64.02 -12.41
N GLU A 790 -4.39 -62.98 -12.31
CA GLU A 790 -5.79 -63.09 -11.83
C GLU A 790 -6.77 -63.56 -12.91
N GLN A 791 -6.47 -63.37 -14.21
CA GLN A 791 -7.24 -63.93 -15.33
C GLN A 791 -7.28 -65.49 -15.38
N LEU A 792 -6.69 -66.17 -14.39
CA LEU A 792 -6.51 -67.62 -14.30
C LEU A 792 -6.96 -68.19 -12.93
N LEU A 793 -7.72 -67.44 -12.12
CA LEU A 793 -8.14 -67.84 -10.77
C LEU A 793 -9.65 -67.74 -10.56
N ASP A 794 -10.31 -68.88 -10.35
CA ASP A 794 -11.77 -69.01 -10.16
C ASP A 794 -12.33 -68.38 -8.86
N ASN A 795 -11.52 -67.69 -8.05
CA ASN A 795 -11.98 -67.03 -6.83
C ASN A 795 -11.16 -65.76 -6.51
N PRO A 796 -11.70 -64.55 -6.76
CA PRO A 796 -11.00 -63.29 -6.48
C PRO A 796 -10.99 -62.89 -5.00
N TYR A 797 -11.75 -63.56 -4.12
CA TYR A 797 -11.92 -63.17 -2.70
C TYR A 797 -10.86 -63.77 -1.75
N GLY A 798 -9.60 -63.81 -2.18
CA GLY A 798 -8.47 -64.08 -1.28
C GLY A 798 -8.05 -62.81 -0.53
N GLY A 799 -7.82 -62.87 0.79
CA GLY A 799 -7.44 -61.68 1.58
C GLY A 799 -6.21 -60.95 1.03
N ALA A 800 -5.17 -61.70 0.66
CA ALA A 800 -3.97 -61.15 0.04
C ALA A 800 -4.15 -60.68 -1.42
N ALA A 801 -5.33 -60.83 -2.04
CA ALA A 801 -5.70 -60.18 -3.30
C ALA A 801 -6.42 -58.86 -3.02
N ALA A 802 -7.38 -58.86 -2.10
CA ALA A 802 -8.09 -57.67 -1.64
C ALA A 802 -7.16 -56.55 -1.11
N GLU A 803 -6.11 -56.91 -0.37
CA GLU A 803 -5.08 -55.95 0.08
C GLU A 803 -4.33 -55.29 -1.10
N LYS A 804 -4.03 -56.05 -2.17
CA LYS A 804 -3.35 -55.52 -3.36
C LYS A 804 -4.29 -54.65 -4.20
N PHE A 805 -5.54 -55.06 -4.36
CA PHE A 805 -6.58 -54.26 -4.99
C PHE A 805 -6.76 -52.91 -4.27
N GLY A 806 -6.78 -52.91 -2.92
CA GLY A 806 -6.78 -51.70 -2.11
C GLY A 806 -5.57 -50.80 -2.37
N SER A 807 -4.36 -51.37 -2.48
CA SER A 807 -3.14 -50.62 -2.83
C SER A 807 -3.25 -49.96 -4.21
N VAL A 808 -3.68 -50.70 -5.24
CA VAL A 808 -3.89 -50.15 -6.61
C VAL A 808 -4.93 -49.03 -6.58
N LEU A 809 -6.05 -49.25 -5.89
CA LEU A 809 -7.15 -48.29 -5.82
C LEU A 809 -6.72 -46.99 -5.12
N SER A 810 -5.92 -47.07 -4.06
CA SER A 810 -5.37 -45.90 -3.37
C SER A 810 -4.41 -45.11 -4.27
N VAL A 811 -3.51 -45.80 -5.00
CA VAL A 811 -2.60 -45.17 -5.96
C VAL A 811 -3.38 -44.48 -7.09
N PHE A 812 -4.37 -45.16 -7.68
CA PHE A 812 -5.28 -44.56 -8.66
C PHE A 812 -5.98 -43.31 -8.10
N SER A 813 -6.60 -43.41 -6.92
CA SER A 813 -7.34 -42.31 -6.30
C SER A 813 -6.44 -41.11 -6.00
N LYS A 814 -5.22 -41.32 -5.51
CA LYS A 814 -4.22 -40.24 -5.32
C LYS A 814 -3.89 -39.56 -6.66
N VAL A 815 -3.49 -40.31 -7.69
CA VAL A 815 -3.12 -39.78 -9.01
C VAL A 815 -4.29 -39.05 -9.69
N TYR A 816 -5.49 -39.64 -9.68
CA TYR A 816 -6.71 -39.06 -10.23
C TYR A 816 -7.11 -37.76 -9.52
N THR A 817 -6.95 -37.68 -8.18
CA THR A 817 -7.17 -36.45 -7.41
C THR A 817 -6.29 -35.32 -7.90
N ILE A 818 -4.98 -35.55 -8.01
CA ILE A 818 -4.03 -34.54 -8.49
C ILE A 818 -4.35 -34.14 -9.94
N ALA A 819 -4.64 -35.10 -10.82
CA ALA A 819 -5.01 -34.82 -12.21
C ALA A 819 -6.27 -33.95 -12.34
N LYS A 820 -7.35 -34.28 -11.61
CA LYS A 820 -8.62 -33.55 -11.71
C LYS A 820 -8.51 -32.13 -11.11
N ILE A 821 -7.78 -31.95 -10.01
CA ILE A 821 -7.52 -30.63 -9.40
C ILE A 821 -6.60 -29.78 -10.30
N LEU A 822 -5.52 -30.34 -10.84
CA LEU A 822 -4.64 -29.63 -11.78
C LEU A 822 -5.40 -29.22 -13.04
N ALA A 823 -6.18 -30.11 -13.64
CA ALA A 823 -6.98 -29.83 -14.83
C ALA A 823 -7.98 -28.67 -14.60
N TRP A 824 -8.67 -28.65 -13.45
CA TRP A 824 -9.51 -27.51 -13.08
C TRP A 824 -8.69 -26.21 -12.91
N GLY A 825 -7.59 -26.26 -12.16
CA GLY A 825 -6.73 -25.11 -11.93
C GLY A 825 -6.19 -24.50 -13.22
N LEU A 826 -5.70 -25.33 -14.15
CA LEU A 826 -5.21 -24.89 -15.46
C LEU A 826 -6.33 -24.24 -16.30
N ARG A 827 -7.52 -24.83 -16.35
CA ARG A 827 -8.68 -24.25 -17.06
C ARG A 827 -9.04 -22.86 -16.55
N MET A 828 -8.92 -22.60 -15.25
CA MET A 828 -9.20 -21.27 -14.66
C MET A 828 -8.27 -20.16 -15.19
N TYR A 829 -7.01 -20.48 -15.52
CA TYR A 829 -6.08 -19.55 -16.21
C TYR A 829 -6.31 -19.45 -17.73
N GLY A 830 -7.32 -20.12 -18.26
CA GLY A 830 -7.61 -20.23 -19.70
C GLY A 830 -6.64 -21.14 -20.45
N VAL A 831 -6.14 -22.19 -19.80
CA VAL A 831 -5.33 -23.22 -20.45
C VAL A 831 -6.26 -24.21 -21.14
N GLU A 832 -6.21 -24.25 -22.46
CA GLU A 832 -6.76 -25.35 -23.26
C GLU A 832 -6.08 -26.66 -22.84
N LEU A 833 -6.88 -27.66 -22.46
CA LEU A 833 -6.40 -29.01 -22.16
C LEU A 833 -6.63 -29.90 -23.37
N ASP A 834 -5.58 -30.61 -23.78
CA ASP A 834 -5.61 -31.43 -24.98
C ASP A 834 -6.43 -32.71 -24.78
N ASP A 835 -7.31 -32.96 -25.75
CA ASP A 835 -8.24 -34.09 -25.85
C ASP A 835 -7.76 -35.12 -26.89
N ALA A 836 -6.62 -34.87 -27.55
CA ALA A 836 -5.97 -35.83 -28.44
C ALA A 836 -5.45 -37.06 -27.67
N PRO A 837 -5.24 -38.21 -28.35
CA PRO A 837 -4.76 -39.44 -27.72
C PRO A 837 -3.42 -39.26 -26.97
N GLY A 838 -3.48 -39.29 -25.63
CA GLY A 838 -2.32 -39.06 -24.75
C GLY A 838 -2.33 -37.72 -24.01
N GLY A 839 -3.17 -36.78 -24.43
CA GLY A 839 -3.45 -35.54 -23.70
C GLY A 839 -4.12 -35.80 -22.35
N ILE A 840 -3.92 -34.87 -21.41
CA ILE A 840 -4.41 -35.02 -20.02
C ILE A 840 -5.95 -35.08 -19.92
N LEU A 841 -6.69 -34.47 -20.85
CA LEU A 841 -8.15 -34.53 -20.84
C LEU A 841 -8.67 -35.90 -21.31
N ALA A 842 -8.07 -36.46 -22.36
CA ALA A 842 -8.33 -37.82 -22.80
C ALA A 842 -8.01 -38.84 -21.68
N ARG A 843 -6.82 -38.75 -21.07
CA ARG A 843 -6.41 -39.64 -19.97
C ARG A 843 -7.30 -39.53 -18.72
N LEU A 844 -7.93 -38.37 -18.47
CA LEU A 844 -8.95 -38.21 -17.43
C LEU A 844 -10.28 -38.88 -17.80
N LYS A 845 -10.70 -38.83 -19.08
CA LYS A 845 -11.89 -39.56 -19.56
C LYS A 845 -11.68 -41.07 -19.49
N ASP A 846 -10.50 -41.56 -19.88
CA ASP A 846 -10.10 -42.97 -19.75
C ASP A 846 -10.22 -43.42 -18.29
N ALA A 847 -9.66 -42.62 -17.35
CA ALA A 847 -9.72 -42.90 -15.91
C ALA A 847 -11.15 -42.88 -15.35
N GLU A 848 -12.01 -41.97 -15.85
CA GLU A 848 -13.41 -41.89 -15.44
C GLU A 848 -14.24 -43.07 -15.95
N ALA A 849 -13.98 -43.56 -17.17
CA ALA A 849 -14.65 -44.73 -17.72
C ALA A 849 -14.25 -46.03 -16.98
N VAL A 850 -12.96 -46.22 -16.68
CA VAL A 850 -12.46 -47.44 -16.03
C VAL A 850 -12.95 -47.58 -14.57
N VAL A 851 -13.34 -46.50 -13.90
CA VAL A 851 -13.99 -46.55 -12.57
C VAL A 851 -15.38 -47.20 -12.62
N ASP A 852 -16.07 -47.20 -13.76
CA ASP A 852 -17.33 -47.94 -13.97
C ASP A 852 -17.11 -49.41 -14.37
N THR A 853 -15.86 -49.86 -14.53
CA THR A 853 -15.51 -51.27 -14.85
C THR A 853 -14.95 -51.99 -13.63
N ASP A 854 -15.14 -53.31 -13.52
CA ASP A 854 -14.47 -54.11 -12.48
C ASP A 854 -13.05 -54.58 -12.90
N SER A 855 -12.56 -54.14 -14.06
CA SER A 855 -11.29 -54.60 -14.64
C SER A 855 -10.07 -54.00 -13.93
N LEU A 856 -9.38 -54.83 -13.13
CA LEU A 856 -8.15 -54.42 -12.45
C LEU A 856 -6.98 -54.20 -13.41
N ALA A 857 -6.94 -54.93 -14.53
CA ALA A 857 -5.91 -54.77 -15.56
C ALA A 857 -5.99 -53.40 -16.24
N GLU A 858 -7.20 -52.98 -16.65
CA GLU A 858 -7.44 -51.66 -17.23
C GLU A 858 -7.17 -50.54 -16.21
N LEU A 859 -7.53 -50.74 -14.94
CA LEU A 859 -7.25 -49.78 -13.87
C LEU A 859 -5.74 -49.54 -13.71
N ILE A 860 -4.91 -50.59 -13.71
CA ILE A 860 -3.46 -50.51 -13.64
C ILE A 860 -2.88 -49.76 -14.85
N GLU A 861 -3.30 -50.13 -16.07
CA GLU A 861 -2.80 -49.53 -17.31
C GLU A 861 -3.19 -48.04 -17.43
N VAL A 862 -4.43 -47.67 -17.10
CA VAL A 862 -4.90 -46.28 -17.16
C VAL A 862 -4.32 -45.43 -16.03
N THR A 863 -4.09 -45.99 -14.84
CA THR A 863 -3.40 -45.29 -13.73
C THR A 863 -2.01 -44.80 -14.16
N GLU A 864 -1.22 -45.68 -14.77
CA GLU A 864 0.14 -45.37 -15.20
C GLU A 864 0.15 -44.40 -16.40
N LYS A 865 -0.72 -44.63 -17.39
CA LYS A 865 -0.92 -43.70 -18.52
C LYS A 865 -1.37 -42.31 -18.06
N LEU A 866 -2.17 -42.21 -16.99
CA LEU A 866 -2.55 -40.93 -16.39
C LEU A 866 -1.37 -40.30 -15.64
N TYR A 867 -0.64 -41.09 -14.83
CA TYR A 867 0.52 -40.64 -14.06
C TYR A 867 1.58 -39.96 -14.92
N TYR A 868 2.05 -40.60 -16.00
CA TYR A 868 3.11 -40.00 -16.82
C TYR A 868 2.67 -38.76 -17.59
N SER A 869 1.44 -38.73 -18.12
CA SER A 869 0.87 -37.54 -18.79
C SER A 869 0.67 -36.38 -17.81
N LEU A 870 0.20 -36.68 -16.58
CA LEU A 870 0.09 -35.74 -15.48
C LEU A 870 1.44 -35.17 -15.05
N TYR A 871 2.43 -36.05 -14.80
CA TYR A 871 3.75 -35.66 -14.30
C TYR A 871 4.49 -34.79 -15.32
N ALA A 872 4.51 -35.23 -16.59
CA ALA A 872 5.05 -34.45 -17.70
C ALA A 872 4.42 -33.06 -17.77
N ARG A 873 3.09 -32.95 -17.67
CA ARG A 873 2.41 -31.65 -17.71
C ARG A 873 2.69 -30.80 -16.47
N LEU A 874 2.68 -31.38 -15.27
CA LEU A 874 2.88 -30.67 -14.02
C LEU A 874 4.26 -30.01 -13.97
N VAL A 875 5.33 -30.73 -14.34
CA VAL A 875 6.70 -30.18 -14.35
C VAL A 875 6.82 -29.00 -15.33
N MET A 876 6.21 -29.11 -16.53
CA MET A 876 6.18 -28.01 -17.50
C MET A 876 5.46 -26.77 -16.95
N GLU A 877 4.35 -26.96 -16.21
CA GLU A 877 3.60 -25.84 -15.65
C GLU A 877 4.27 -25.22 -14.40
N ILE A 878 5.01 -25.99 -13.59
CA ILE A 878 5.86 -25.42 -12.52
C ILE A 878 6.90 -24.46 -13.12
N ALA A 879 7.57 -24.86 -14.21
CA ALA A 879 8.53 -24.00 -14.90
C ALA A 879 7.89 -22.72 -15.47
N ASN A 880 6.70 -22.84 -16.09
CA ASN A 880 5.95 -21.70 -16.62
C ASN A 880 5.51 -20.72 -15.53
N VAL A 881 5.06 -21.22 -14.38
CA VAL A 881 4.65 -20.37 -13.24
C VAL A 881 5.87 -19.69 -12.60
N GLU A 882 6.99 -20.41 -12.45
CA GLU A 882 8.24 -19.84 -11.92
C GLU A 882 8.85 -18.78 -12.85
N LEU A 883 8.82 -18.99 -14.17
CA LEU A 883 9.23 -17.94 -15.12
C LEU A 883 8.34 -16.69 -14.96
N CYS A 884 7.03 -16.89 -14.81
CA CYS A 884 6.08 -15.81 -14.61
C CYS A 884 6.28 -15.07 -13.27
N SER A 885 6.71 -15.74 -12.21
CA SER A 885 6.98 -15.09 -10.91
C SER A 885 8.20 -14.16 -10.89
N HIS A 886 9.02 -14.13 -11.95
CA HIS A 886 10.12 -13.17 -12.08
C HIS A 886 9.65 -11.77 -12.60
N PHE A 887 8.36 -11.58 -12.87
CA PHE A 887 7.82 -10.32 -13.41
C PHE A 887 6.83 -9.64 -12.45
N ASP A 888 7.23 -8.50 -11.86
CA ASP A 888 6.45 -7.80 -10.83
C ASP A 888 5.39 -6.85 -11.43
N LEU A 889 4.17 -7.38 -11.62
CA LEU A 889 2.98 -6.60 -11.96
C LEU A 889 2.24 -6.12 -10.71
N ASN A 890 2.43 -4.84 -10.38
CA ASN A 890 1.69 -4.14 -9.32
C ASN A 890 0.24 -3.79 -9.74
N LEU A 891 -0.55 -4.80 -10.16
CA LEU A 891 -1.94 -4.68 -10.58
C LEU A 891 -2.97 -4.71 -9.43
N ARG A 892 -2.54 -4.56 -8.17
CA ARG A 892 -3.41 -4.56 -6.97
C ARG A 892 -4.23 -3.26 -6.81
N ARG A 893 -5.04 -2.89 -7.81
CA ARG A 893 -6.11 -1.87 -7.67
C ARG A 893 -7.25 -1.91 -8.71
N MET A 894 -7.57 -3.08 -9.26
CA MET A 894 -8.84 -3.32 -10.00
C MET A 894 -9.53 -4.61 -9.55
N LEU A 895 -10.14 -4.61 -8.37
CA LEU A 895 -11.07 -5.66 -7.97
C LEU A 895 -12.51 -5.17 -8.10
N ILE A 896 -13.15 -5.65 -9.17
CA ILE A 896 -14.60 -5.64 -9.34
C ILE A 896 -15.22 -6.55 -8.27
N LYS A 897 -16.51 -6.36 -7.99
CA LYS A 897 -17.26 -6.93 -6.85
C LYS A 897 -17.61 -8.42 -7.02
N GLU A 898 -16.61 -9.25 -7.35
CA GLU A 898 -16.73 -10.70 -7.55
C GLU A 898 -16.20 -11.50 -6.33
N THR A 899 -16.53 -12.79 -6.27
CA THR A 899 -16.45 -13.61 -5.04
C THR A 899 -15.19 -14.47 -4.89
N PHE A 900 -14.36 -14.59 -5.92
CA PHE A 900 -13.14 -15.40 -5.92
C PHE A 900 -12.06 -14.79 -6.83
N THR A 901 -10.81 -14.86 -6.41
CA THR A 901 -9.63 -14.38 -7.14
C THR A 901 -8.64 -15.52 -7.34
N LEU A 902 -7.94 -15.57 -8.46
CA LEU A 902 -6.90 -16.57 -8.67
C LEU A 902 -5.69 -16.31 -7.74
N PRO A 903 -4.96 -17.37 -7.31
CA PRO A 903 -3.74 -17.20 -6.53
C PRO A 903 -2.64 -16.53 -7.35
N GLU A 904 -1.80 -15.74 -6.68
CA GLU A 904 -0.58 -15.18 -7.28
C GLU A 904 0.45 -16.27 -7.61
N THR A 905 1.34 -15.99 -8.55
CA THR A 905 2.26 -16.98 -9.16
C THR A 905 3.15 -17.71 -8.14
N SER A 906 3.63 -17.03 -7.09
CA SER A 906 4.37 -17.67 -6.00
C SER A 906 3.53 -18.73 -5.25
N HIS A 907 2.32 -18.38 -4.84
CA HIS A 907 1.41 -19.31 -4.15
C HIS A 907 0.94 -20.46 -5.07
N LEU A 908 0.73 -20.18 -6.37
CA LEU A 908 0.40 -21.21 -7.34
C LEU A 908 1.56 -22.20 -7.56
N ARG A 909 2.81 -21.70 -7.59
CA ARG A 909 4.01 -22.53 -7.64
C ARG A 909 4.07 -23.47 -6.43
N ASP A 910 3.81 -22.97 -5.22
CA ASP A 910 3.85 -23.80 -4.01
C ASP A 910 2.75 -24.88 -4.02
N ILE A 911 1.56 -24.59 -4.55
CA ILE A 911 0.51 -25.59 -4.81
C ILE A 911 1.00 -26.66 -5.79
N PHE A 912 1.60 -26.29 -6.92
CA PHE A 912 2.08 -27.24 -7.92
C PHE A 912 3.30 -28.05 -7.46
N ILE A 913 4.17 -27.49 -6.61
CA ILE A 913 5.25 -28.23 -5.93
C ILE A 913 4.61 -29.26 -4.98
N THR A 914 3.62 -28.87 -4.17
CA THR A 914 2.89 -29.80 -3.29
C THR A 914 2.23 -30.95 -4.06
N PHE A 915 1.76 -30.71 -5.30
CA PHE A 915 1.25 -31.77 -6.18
C PHE A 915 2.36 -32.70 -6.66
N LYS A 916 3.56 -32.17 -6.95
CA LYS A 916 4.72 -32.96 -7.37
C LYS A 916 5.23 -33.81 -6.22
N ASP A 917 5.33 -33.26 -5.02
CA ASP A 917 5.78 -33.95 -3.80
C ASP A 917 4.89 -35.18 -3.49
N VAL A 918 3.58 -35.11 -3.79
CA VAL A 918 2.67 -36.26 -3.72
C VAL A 918 2.97 -37.30 -4.81
N LEU A 919 3.22 -36.89 -6.05
CA LEU A 919 3.49 -37.81 -7.17
C LEU A 919 4.91 -38.43 -7.13
N ASP A 920 5.85 -37.77 -6.47
CA ASP A 920 7.19 -38.28 -6.16
C ASP A 920 7.20 -39.24 -4.96
N ALA A 921 6.10 -39.34 -4.20
CA ALA A 921 6.05 -40.15 -2.99
C ALA A 921 6.27 -41.65 -3.32
N PRO A 922 7.09 -42.37 -2.54
CA PRO A 922 7.42 -43.78 -2.80
C PRO A 922 6.22 -44.73 -2.61
N GLU A 923 5.08 -44.23 -2.12
CA GLU A 923 3.79 -44.94 -2.11
C GLU A 923 3.08 -44.95 -3.48
N ILE A 924 3.44 -44.04 -4.39
CA ILE A 924 2.79 -43.89 -5.71
C ILE A 924 3.67 -44.48 -6.81
N CYS A 925 4.95 -44.11 -6.87
CA CYS A 925 5.89 -44.55 -7.90
C CYS A 925 7.19 -45.09 -7.28
N GLY A 926 7.66 -46.24 -7.77
CA GLY A 926 8.93 -46.85 -7.33
C GLY A 926 10.18 -46.28 -8.02
N GLY A 927 10.02 -45.66 -9.19
CA GLY A 927 11.09 -45.03 -9.97
C GLY A 927 10.56 -44.49 -11.29
N ILE A 928 10.81 -43.22 -11.60
CA ILE A 928 10.18 -42.54 -12.74
C ILE A 928 10.88 -42.92 -14.06
N ASP A 929 10.13 -43.38 -15.05
CA ASP A 929 10.61 -43.49 -16.43
C ASP A 929 10.74 -42.09 -17.06
N TYR A 930 11.97 -41.60 -17.15
CA TYR A 930 12.31 -40.29 -17.71
C TYR A 930 12.08 -40.20 -19.23
N ASP A 931 12.15 -41.30 -19.97
CA ASP A 931 11.97 -41.29 -21.43
C ASP A 931 10.48 -41.25 -21.81
N VAL A 932 9.61 -41.89 -21.03
CA VAL A 932 8.14 -41.74 -21.16
C VAL A 932 7.70 -40.34 -20.74
N VAL A 933 8.28 -39.76 -19.68
CA VAL A 933 8.04 -38.34 -19.31
C VAL A 933 8.49 -37.41 -20.44
N ARG A 934 9.70 -37.61 -21.01
CA ARG A 934 10.20 -36.81 -22.14
C ARG A 934 9.29 -36.90 -23.35
N GLN A 935 8.86 -38.09 -23.75
CA GLN A 935 7.92 -38.27 -24.88
C GLN A 935 6.63 -37.46 -24.70
N HIS A 936 6.06 -37.43 -23.49
CA HIS A 936 4.89 -36.62 -23.19
C HIS A 936 5.18 -35.10 -23.20
N GLN A 937 6.36 -34.65 -22.74
CA GLN A 937 6.78 -33.25 -22.84
C GLN A 937 7.01 -32.82 -24.30
N ASP A 938 7.66 -33.66 -25.11
CA ASP A 938 7.91 -33.45 -26.54
C ASP A 938 6.63 -33.12 -27.31
N VAL A 939 5.54 -33.86 -27.06
CA VAL A 939 4.21 -33.62 -27.68
C VAL A 939 3.64 -32.26 -27.26
N ILE A 940 3.72 -31.90 -25.98
CA ILE A 940 3.26 -30.61 -25.45
C ILE A 940 4.05 -29.45 -26.10
N ILE A 941 5.37 -29.60 -26.24
CA ILE A 941 6.27 -28.57 -26.80
C ILE A 941 6.02 -28.38 -28.29
N ARG A 942 5.85 -29.47 -29.05
CA ARG A 942 5.52 -29.43 -30.49
C ARG A 942 4.19 -28.72 -30.70
N HIS A 943 3.11 -29.17 -30.05
CA HIS A 943 1.79 -28.54 -30.21
C HIS A 943 1.77 -27.06 -29.76
N ALA A 944 2.55 -26.67 -28.76
CA ALA A 944 2.71 -25.26 -28.38
C ALA A 944 3.48 -24.44 -29.44
N THR A 945 4.51 -25.04 -30.05
CA THR A 945 5.34 -24.40 -31.10
C THR A 945 4.58 -24.29 -32.42
N ASP A 946 3.81 -25.32 -32.81
CA ASP A 946 2.96 -25.31 -33.99
C ASP A 946 1.85 -24.25 -33.86
N LYS A 947 1.22 -24.15 -32.68
CA LYS A 947 0.23 -23.09 -32.39
C LYS A 947 0.88 -21.70 -32.47
N LEU A 948 2.10 -21.53 -31.96
CA LEU A 948 2.85 -20.27 -32.05
C LEU A 948 3.24 -19.92 -33.50
N ALA A 949 3.64 -20.89 -34.31
CA ALA A 949 3.94 -20.70 -35.74
C ALA A 949 2.70 -20.24 -36.53
N ILE A 950 1.50 -20.69 -36.14
CA ILE A 950 0.23 -20.27 -36.72
C ILE A 950 -0.19 -18.86 -36.26
N THR A 951 0.00 -18.51 -34.98
CA THR A 951 -0.39 -17.18 -34.46
C THR A 951 0.63 -16.08 -34.73
N GLY A 952 1.89 -16.46 -34.99
CA GLY A 952 3.04 -15.57 -34.98
C GLY A 952 3.49 -15.17 -33.57
N PHE A 953 4.78 -14.86 -33.43
CA PHE A 953 5.35 -14.30 -32.20
C PHE A 953 5.50 -12.77 -32.31
N SER A 954 5.42 -12.08 -31.17
CA SER A 954 5.78 -10.67 -31.04
C SER A 954 6.30 -10.41 -29.63
N ALA A 955 7.50 -9.85 -29.53
CA ALA A 955 8.14 -9.44 -28.27
C ALA A 955 7.58 -8.12 -27.69
N HIS A 956 6.83 -7.35 -28.47
CA HIS A 956 6.27 -6.06 -28.09
C HIS A 956 4.85 -6.22 -27.56
N ASP A 957 4.73 -6.48 -26.25
CA ASP A 957 3.46 -6.48 -25.53
C ASP A 957 3.26 -5.17 -24.74
N LEU A 958 2.00 -4.85 -24.39
CA LEU A 958 1.62 -3.58 -23.76
C LEU A 958 2.18 -3.35 -22.34
N ILE A 959 2.73 -4.38 -21.70
CA ILE A 959 3.23 -4.33 -20.32
C ILE A 959 4.73 -4.67 -20.21
N GLY A 960 5.37 -5.11 -21.29
CA GLY A 960 6.79 -5.47 -21.36
C GLY A 960 7.13 -6.90 -20.89
N TYR A 961 6.13 -7.75 -20.64
CA TYR A 961 6.32 -9.10 -20.11
C TYR A 961 7.14 -10.00 -21.03
N ARG A 962 6.86 -9.99 -22.34
CA ARG A 962 7.55 -10.84 -23.32
C ARG A 962 8.98 -10.39 -23.52
N THR A 963 9.20 -9.08 -23.60
CA THR A 963 10.57 -8.51 -23.63
C THR A 963 11.36 -8.83 -22.35
N SER A 964 10.71 -8.88 -21.18
CA SER A 964 11.38 -9.25 -19.92
C SER A 964 11.69 -10.74 -19.81
N THR A 965 10.74 -11.61 -20.16
CA THR A 965 10.94 -13.07 -20.11
C THR A 965 11.92 -13.56 -21.18
N LEU A 966 11.92 -12.98 -22.39
CA LEU A 966 12.95 -13.27 -23.40
C LEU A 966 14.36 -13.00 -22.89
N LYS A 967 14.60 -11.89 -22.17
CA LYS A 967 15.90 -11.59 -21.56
C LYS A 967 16.29 -12.67 -20.54
N ILE A 968 15.39 -13.00 -19.61
CA ILE A 968 15.57 -14.03 -18.58
C ILE A 968 15.90 -15.40 -19.19
N VAL A 969 15.25 -15.77 -20.30
CA VAL A 969 15.37 -17.09 -20.94
C VAL A 969 16.57 -17.17 -21.89
N SER A 970 17.01 -16.05 -22.46
CA SER A 970 18.18 -15.97 -23.34
C SER A 970 19.51 -15.81 -22.58
N ASP A 971 19.48 -15.35 -21.33
CA ASP A 971 20.64 -15.29 -20.45
C ASP A 971 20.95 -16.67 -19.86
N GLU A 972 22.02 -17.29 -20.34
CA GLU A 972 22.45 -18.62 -19.90
C GLU A 972 22.96 -18.65 -18.45
N THR A 973 23.29 -17.49 -17.88
CA THR A 973 23.75 -17.34 -16.49
C THR A 973 22.61 -17.09 -15.49
N HIS A 974 21.40 -16.80 -15.97
CA HIS A 974 20.28 -16.46 -15.10
C HIS A 974 19.85 -17.66 -14.24
N PRO A 975 19.58 -17.50 -12.92
CA PRO A 975 19.28 -18.62 -12.02
C PRO A 975 18.13 -19.54 -12.47
N PHE A 976 17.09 -18.99 -13.11
CA PHE A 976 16.02 -19.77 -13.74
C PHE A 976 16.55 -20.73 -14.82
N VAL A 977 17.41 -20.24 -15.72
CA VAL A 977 17.93 -21.01 -16.85
C VAL A 977 18.91 -22.06 -16.37
N LEU A 978 19.82 -21.71 -15.45
CA LEU A 978 20.73 -22.67 -14.81
C LEU A 978 19.97 -23.81 -14.12
N LYS A 979 18.92 -23.49 -13.35
CA LYS A 979 18.08 -24.47 -12.66
C LYS A 979 17.38 -25.41 -13.64
N TRP A 980 16.66 -24.88 -14.63
CA TRP A 980 15.81 -25.69 -15.50
C TRP A 980 16.57 -26.41 -16.62
N ARG A 981 17.66 -25.83 -17.14
CA ARG A 981 18.58 -26.57 -18.02
C ARG A 981 19.34 -27.67 -17.26
N GLY A 982 19.58 -27.51 -15.96
CA GLY A 982 20.18 -28.56 -15.12
C GLY A 982 19.31 -29.82 -14.95
N LEU A 983 18.03 -29.78 -15.34
CA LEU A 983 17.05 -30.85 -15.13
C LEU A 983 16.68 -31.61 -16.41
N VAL A 984 17.64 -31.79 -17.35
CA VAL A 984 17.44 -32.40 -18.71
C VAL A 984 16.67 -33.74 -18.74
N TYR A 985 16.71 -34.52 -17.66
CA TYR A 985 15.99 -35.80 -17.54
C TYR A 985 14.54 -35.65 -17.09
N LEU A 986 14.18 -34.54 -16.44
CA LEU A 986 12.85 -34.26 -15.88
C LEU A 986 12.11 -33.13 -16.62
N TYR A 987 12.83 -32.25 -17.31
CA TYR A 987 12.29 -31.09 -17.99
C TYR A 987 13.00 -30.83 -19.33
N GLN A 988 12.25 -30.92 -20.42
CA GLN A 988 12.65 -30.51 -21.75
C GLN A 988 12.31 -29.02 -21.95
N MET A 989 13.32 -28.17 -22.00
CA MET A 989 13.13 -26.72 -22.16
C MET A 989 12.61 -26.37 -23.57
N PRO A 990 11.46 -25.67 -23.72
CA PRO A 990 10.99 -25.21 -25.02
C PRO A 990 11.92 -24.15 -25.64
N GLY A 991 11.73 -23.88 -26.94
CA GLY A 991 12.33 -22.70 -27.59
C GLY A 991 11.92 -21.40 -26.89
N VAL A 992 12.79 -20.38 -26.96
CA VAL A 992 12.69 -19.16 -26.12
C VAL A 992 11.38 -18.39 -26.30
N GLU A 993 10.84 -18.35 -27.52
CA GLU A 993 9.55 -17.74 -27.82
C GLU A 993 8.38 -18.59 -27.28
N THR A 994 8.45 -19.91 -27.46
CA THR A 994 7.44 -20.88 -27.00
C THR A 994 7.28 -20.83 -25.49
N ILE A 995 8.38 -20.85 -24.71
CA ILE A 995 8.29 -20.79 -23.24
C ILE A 995 7.75 -19.44 -22.74
N THR A 996 8.14 -18.31 -23.37
CA THR A 996 7.58 -16.98 -23.05
C THR A 996 6.06 -16.92 -23.26
N VAL A 997 5.53 -17.49 -24.35
CA VAL A 997 4.08 -17.54 -24.59
C VAL A 997 3.39 -18.57 -23.68
N MET A 998 4.06 -19.68 -23.34
CA MET A 998 3.54 -20.68 -22.39
C MET A 998 3.48 -20.19 -20.94
N SER A 999 4.25 -19.17 -20.54
CA SER A 999 4.20 -18.60 -19.18
C SER A 999 3.21 -17.42 -19.04
N GLU A 1000 2.97 -16.66 -20.12
CA GLU A 1000 2.09 -15.47 -20.16
C GLU A 1000 0.66 -15.71 -19.63
N LYS A 1001 0.15 -16.94 -19.75
CA LYS A 1001 -1.21 -17.29 -19.30
C LYS A 1001 -1.44 -17.09 -17.80
N TYR A 1002 -0.38 -17.11 -16.98
CA TYR A 1002 -0.44 -16.93 -15.52
C TYR A 1002 -0.48 -15.48 -15.05
N LEU A 1003 -0.50 -14.50 -15.97
CA LEU A 1003 -0.66 -13.08 -15.65
C LEU A 1003 -2.09 -12.68 -15.26
N THR A 1004 -3.07 -13.57 -15.41
CA THR A 1004 -4.46 -13.26 -15.04
C THR A 1004 -4.73 -13.50 -13.56
N ILE A 1005 -5.26 -12.48 -12.89
CA ILE A 1005 -5.78 -12.58 -11.51
C ILE A 1005 -7.27 -12.95 -11.46
N MET A 1006 -7.96 -12.86 -12.59
CA MET A 1006 -9.38 -13.24 -12.76
C MET A 1006 -9.49 -14.60 -13.47
N PRO A 1007 -10.50 -15.43 -13.14
CA PRO A 1007 -10.78 -16.64 -13.90
C PRO A 1007 -11.20 -16.30 -15.34
N LYS A 1008 -10.59 -16.94 -16.34
CA LYS A 1008 -10.95 -16.76 -17.76
C LYS A 1008 -12.16 -17.61 -18.20
N VAL A 1009 -12.56 -18.58 -17.39
CA VAL A 1009 -13.72 -19.45 -17.62
C VAL A 1009 -14.84 -19.02 -16.69
N THR A 1010 -16.00 -18.66 -17.24
CA THR A 1010 -17.25 -18.57 -16.51
C THR A 1010 -17.60 -19.94 -15.94
N ALA A 1011 -17.75 -20.04 -14.61
CA ALA A 1011 -17.84 -21.32 -13.89
C ALA A 1011 -19.21 -22.03 -14.03
N THR A 1012 -19.82 -21.91 -15.21
CA THR A 1012 -21.16 -22.36 -15.63
C THR A 1012 -21.12 -23.40 -16.74
N ASP A 1013 -20.04 -23.49 -17.51
CA ASP A 1013 -20.15 -23.97 -18.89
C ASP A 1013 -19.95 -25.50 -19.06
N ASP A 1014 -19.37 -26.18 -18.05
CA ASP A 1014 -19.02 -27.62 -18.09
C ASP A 1014 -19.61 -28.45 -16.93
N PHE A 1015 -20.28 -27.83 -15.94
CA PHE A 1015 -20.69 -28.51 -14.70
C PHE A 1015 -22.13 -28.19 -14.30
N PRO A 1016 -22.93 -29.19 -13.89
CA PRO A 1016 -24.33 -28.98 -13.54
C PRO A 1016 -24.43 -28.03 -12.34
N ALA A 1017 -25.28 -27.01 -12.47
CA ALA A 1017 -25.58 -26.03 -11.45
C ALA A 1017 -26.42 -26.66 -10.31
N THR A 1018 -25.77 -27.51 -9.52
CA THR A 1018 -26.37 -28.22 -8.38
C THR A 1018 -26.86 -27.17 -7.38
N GLU A 1019 -28.17 -27.14 -7.11
CA GLU A 1019 -28.77 -26.18 -6.18
C GLU A 1019 -28.24 -26.42 -4.76
N LEU A 1020 -27.30 -25.58 -4.34
CA LEU A 1020 -26.72 -25.65 -3.01
C LEU A 1020 -27.74 -25.16 -1.98
N PRO A 1021 -28.00 -25.90 -0.88
CA PRO A 1021 -29.08 -25.63 0.07
C PRO A 1021 -28.72 -24.50 1.05
N PHE A 1022 -28.43 -23.32 0.51
CA PHE A 1022 -28.27 -22.08 1.25
C PHE A 1022 -29.61 -21.62 1.83
N VAL A 1023 -29.55 -20.96 2.99
CA VAL A 1023 -30.71 -20.32 3.62
C VAL A 1023 -31.11 -19.10 2.79
N ASN A 1024 -32.37 -19.07 2.32
CA ASN A 1024 -32.94 -17.85 1.76
C ASN A 1024 -33.18 -16.84 2.90
N ARG A 1025 -32.62 -15.63 2.76
CA ARG A 1025 -32.76 -14.55 3.75
C ARG A 1025 -34.20 -14.00 3.79
N ASP A 1026 -34.92 -14.07 2.68
CA ASP A 1026 -36.27 -13.50 2.56
C ASP A 1026 -37.36 -14.37 3.21
N SER A 1027 -37.02 -15.62 3.60
CA SER A 1027 -37.94 -16.55 4.29
C SER A 1027 -37.78 -16.60 5.82
N ILE A 1028 -36.94 -15.75 6.41
CA ILE A 1028 -36.71 -15.68 7.87
C ILE A 1028 -37.32 -14.39 8.45
N GLN A 1029 -37.97 -14.49 9.60
CA GLN A 1029 -38.48 -13.31 10.32
C GLN A 1029 -37.33 -12.35 10.69
N PRO A 1030 -37.40 -11.05 10.34
CA PRO A 1030 -36.30 -10.11 10.55
C PRO A 1030 -35.76 -10.04 11.98
N GLU A 1031 -36.63 -10.13 12.99
CA GLU A 1031 -36.22 -10.12 14.40
C GLU A 1031 -35.34 -11.31 14.77
N VAL A 1032 -35.64 -12.51 14.25
CA VAL A 1032 -34.86 -13.72 14.52
C VAL A 1032 -33.48 -13.58 13.88
N TRP A 1033 -33.43 -13.12 12.63
CA TRP A 1033 -32.17 -12.86 11.93
C TRP A 1033 -31.34 -11.77 12.60
N GLN A 1034 -31.97 -10.71 13.15
CA GLN A 1034 -31.28 -9.69 13.94
C GLN A 1034 -30.68 -10.24 15.23
N ARG A 1035 -31.38 -11.12 15.96
CA ARG A 1035 -30.84 -11.79 17.17
C ARG A 1035 -29.63 -12.66 16.82
N GLU A 1036 -29.70 -13.42 15.73
CA GLU A 1036 -28.57 -14.19 15.21
C GLU A 1036 -27.36 -13.29 14.86
N ASN A 1037 -27.58 -12.20 14.13
CA ASN A 1037 -26.52 -11.25 13.78
C ASN A 1037 -25.86 -10.62 15.03
N ILE A 1038 -26.60 -10.42 16.13
CA ILE A 1038 -26.04 -9.98 17.42
C ILE A 1038 -25.15 -11.06 18.04
N ILE A 1039 -25.54 -12.33 17.97
CA ILE A 1039 -24.74 -13.47 18.46
C ILE A 1039 -23.46 -13.62 17.62
N ASP A 1040 -23.55 -13.53 16.29
CA ASP A 1040 -22.40 -13.59 15.38
C ASP A 1040 -21.39 -12.46 15.65
N ASN A 1041 -21.87 -11.23 15.87
CA ASN A 1041 -21.00 -10.10 16.23
C ASN A 1041 -20.37 -10.26 17.62
N ARG A 1042 -21.04 -10.93 18.57
CA ARG A 1042 -20.45 -11.29 19.88
C ARG A 1042 -19.36 -12.36 19.71
N GLN A 1043 -19.60 -13.42 18.95
CA GLN A 1043 -18.59 -14.45 18.64
C GLN A 1043 -17.35 -13.86 17.95
N ALA A 1044 -17.55 -12.98 16.94
CA ALA A 1044 -16.44 -12.31 16.27
C ALA A 1044 -15.70 -11.31 17.17
N THR A 1045 -16.38 -10.71 18.15
CA THR A 1045 -15.73 -9.84 19.15
C THR A 1045 -14.92 -10.65 20.16
N LEU A 1046 -15.41 -11.82 20.58
CA LEU A 1046 -14.65 -12.76 21.42
C LEU A 1046 -13.36 -13.22 20.71
N ALA A 1047 -13.48 -13.66 19.45
CA ALA A 1047 -12.33 -14.05 18.62
C ALA A 1047 -11.26 -12.94 18.53
N LYS A 1048 -11.68 -11.68 18.30
CA LYS A 1048 -10.79 -10.49 18.28
C LYS A 1048 -10.09 -10.19 19.61
N LEU A 1049 -10.69 -10.56 20.74
CA LEU A 1049 -10.08 -10.41 22.07
C LEU A 1049 -9.07 -11.54 22.36
N GLU A 1050 -9.42 -12.77 21.98
CA GLU A 1050 -8.58 -13.98 22.12
C GLU A 1050 -7.44 -14.06 21.10
N GLY A 1051 -7.46 -13.24 20.04
CA GLY A 1051 -6.51 -13.31 18.93
C GLY A 1051 -6.76 -14.47 17.96
N ARG A 1052 -7.97 -15.05 17.97
CA ARG A 1052 -8.41 -16.17 17.12
C ARG A 1052 -9.22 -15.67 15.92
N SER A 1053 -9.48 -16.54 14.95
CA SER A 1053 -10.49 -16.26 13.91
C SER A 1053 -11.89 -16.64 14.41
N VAL A 1054 -12.92 -15.94 13.91
CA VAL A 1054 -14.33 -16.28 14.23
C VAL A 1054 -14.70 -17.70 13.76
N GLY A 1055 -14.03 -18.21 12.73
CA GLY A 1055 -14.26 -19.56 12.22
C GLY A 1055 -13.63 -20.66 13.09
N ASP A 1056 -12.54 -20.35 13.82
CA ASP A 1056 -12.01 -21.21 14.87
C ASP A 1056 -12.95 -21.18 16.10
N THR A 1057 -13.34 -19.99 16.59
CA THR A 1057 -14.28 -19.85 17.72
C THR A 1057 -15.62 -20.56 17.46
N ARG A 1058 -16.14 -20.55 16.22
CA ARG A 1058 -17.36 -21.30 15.84
C ARG A 1058 -17.18 -22.82 15.77
N ARG A 1059 -15.95 -23.33 15.69
CA ARG A 1059 -15.64 -24.77 15.83
C ARG A 1059 -15.57 -25.18 17.29
N ASP A 1060 -15.04 -24.31 18.14
CA ASP A 1060 -14.88 -24.56 19.57
C ASP A 1060 -16.18 -24.41 20.37
N ASP A 1061 -17.10 -23.50 19.98
CA ASP A 1061 -18.35 -23.21 20.72
C ASP A 1061 -19.30 -24.43 20.84
N GLY A 1062 -19.27 -25.37 19.90
CA GLY A 1062 -19.95 -26.68 19.95
C GLY A 1062 -21.48 -26.71 19.94
N ARG A 1063 -22.13 -25.62 20.39
CA ARG A 1063 -23.59 -25.49 20.59
C ARG A 1063 -24.42 -25.51 19.31
N ARG A 1064 -23.80 -25.26 18.16
CA ARG A 1064 -24.45 -25.16 16.85
C ARG A 1064 -23.67 -25.96 15.80
N ARG A 1065 -24.38 -26.62 14.88
CA ARG A 1065 -23.75 -27.43 13.84
C ARG A 1065 -23.07 -26.51 12.82
N LEU A 1066 -21.81 -26.82 12.49
CA LEU A 1066 -21.00 -26.06 11.53
C LEU A 1066 -21.66 -25.91 10.15
N LEU A 1067 -22.46 -26.88 9.72
CA LEU A 1067 -23.19 -26.84 8.46
C LEU A 1067 -24.25 -25.71 8.42
N ASP A 1068 -24.86 -25.35 9.55
CA ASP A 1068 -25.92 -24.35 9.59
C ASP A 1068 -25.35 -22.94 9.34
N PHE A 1069 -24.18 -22.64 9.93
CA PHE A 1069 -23.40 -21.44 9.59
C PHE A 1069 -23.05 -21.41 8.09
N VAL A 1070 -22.60 -22.54 7.51
CA VAL A 1070 -22.23 -22.62 6.07
C VAL A 1070 -23.42 -22.33 5.16
N LYS A 1071 -24.62 -22.89 5.46
CA LYS A 1071 -25.85 -22.62 4.72
C LYS A 1071 -26.28 -21.15 4.81
N GLU A 1072 -25.97 -20.47 5.92
CA GLU A 1072 -26.20 -19.03 6.11
C GLU A 1072 -25.11 -18.13 5.47
N LYS A 1073 -24.13 -18.75 4.79
CA LYS A 1073 -22.92 -18.12 4.24
C LYS A 1073 -22.02 -17.48 5.30
N LYS A 1074 -22.10 -17.93 6.56
CA LYS A 1074 -21.26 -17.47 7.68
C LYS A 1074 -19.94 -18.26 7.71
N CYS A 1075 -18.85 -17.60 8.11
CA CYS A 1075 -17.51 -18.19 8.07
C CYS A 1075 -17.27 -19.23 9.19
N ILE A 1076 -16.76 -20.40 8.81
CA ILE A 1076 -16.23 -21.44 9.70
C ILE A 1076 -14.77 -21.83 9.36
N CYS A 1077 -14.05 -20.98 8.62
CA CYS A 1077 -12.71 -21.31 8.16
C CYS A 1077 -11.70 -21.27 9.31
N ARG A 1078 -10.64 -22.07 9.22
CA ARG A 1078 -9.51 -21.96 10.16
C ARG A 1078 -8.74 -20.66 9.92
N SER A 1079 -8.00 -20.21 10.92
CA SER A 1079 -7.03 -19.11 10.83
C SER A 1079 -5.97 -19.28 9.72
N SER A 1080 -5.73 -20.50 9.21
CA SER A 1080 -4.89 -20.75 8.04
C SER A 1080 -5.51 -20.33 6.70
N CYS A 1081 -6.79 -19.94 6.67
CA CYS A 1081 -7.49 -19.47 5.48
C CYS A 1081 -7.42 -17.94 5.34
N SER A 1082 -7.16 -17.42 4.15
CA SER A 1082 -7.07 -15.97 3.86
C SER A 1082 -8.31 -15.18 4.30
N CYS A 1083 -9.52 -15.72 4.07
CA CYS A 1083 -10.77 -15.06 4.49
C CYS A 1083 -10.99 -15.04 6.01
N ALA A 1084 -10.16 -15.72 6.80
CA ALA A 1084 -10.31 -15.76 8.25
C ALA A 1084 -10.18 -14.36 8.89
N ILE A 1085 -9.33 -13.49 8.35
CA ILE A 1085 -9.18 -12.11 8.82
C ILE A 1085 -10.45 -11.31 8.46
N ASP A 1086 -10.82 -11.26 7.19
CA ASP A 1086 -11.94 -10.44 6.70
C ASP A 1086 -13.27 -10.83 7.36
N CYS A 1087 -13.57 -12.13 7.41
CA CYS A 1087 -14.79 -12.63 8.06
C CYS A 1087 -14.77 -12.52 9.59
N THR A 1088 -13.60 -12.34 10.21
CA THR A 1088 -13.51 -11.98 11.63
C THR A 1088 -13.74 -10.48 11.81
N MET A 1089 -13.24 -9.65 10.88
CA MET A 1089 -13.45 -8.21 10.90
C MET A 1089 -14.91 -7.82 10.68
N ASP A 1090 -15.57 -8.36 9.65
CA ASP A 1090 -17.02 -8.31 9.42
C ASP A 1090 -17.62 -9.73 9.45
N ALA A 1091 -18.39 -10.01 10.50
CA ALA A 1091 -19.04 -11.32 10.72
C ALA A 1091 -20.29 -11.55 9.85
N LEU A 1092 -20.81 -10.50 9.20
CA LEU A 1092 -22.03 -10.51 8.38
C LEU A 1092 -21.73 -10.59 6.88
N LEU A 1093 -20.48 -10.34 6.49
CA LEU A 1093 -19.95 -10.55 5.14
C LEU A 1093 -20.12 -12.03 4.74
N PRO A 1094 -20.74 -12.33 3.57
CA PRO A 1094 -20.83 -13.70 3.08
C PRO A 1094 -19.44 -14.31 2.85
N CYS A 1095 -19.15 -15.40 3.55
CA CYS A 1095 -17.86 -16.09 3.45
C CYS A 1095 -17.69 -16.71 2.06
N PRO A 1096 -16.62 -16.38 1.31
CA PRO A 1096 -16.38 -16.93 -0.03
C PRO A 1096 -16.25 -18.47 0.00
N CYS A 1097 -15.67 -19.02 1.07
CA CYS A 1097 -15.49 -20.47 1.24
C CYS A 1097 -16.78 -21.23 1.59
N SER A 1098 -17.93 -20.56 1.79
CA SER A 1098 -19.19 -21.25 2.11
C SER A 1098 -19.63 -22.21 1.00
N GLU A 1099 -19.41 -21.85 -0.27
CA GLU A 1099 -19.79 -22.66 -1.43
C GLU A 1099 -18.98 -23.96 -1.54
N ARG A 1100 -17.64 -23.84 -1.47
CA ARG A 1100 -16.72 -24.99 -1.52
C ARG A 1100 -16.93 -25.96 -0.35
N ILE A 1101 -17.15 -25.42 0.85
CA ILE A 1101 -17.40 -26.25 2.05
C ILE A 1101 -18.73 -26.99 1.91
N LEU A 1102 -19.77 -26.35 1.36
CA LEU A 1102 -21.07 -26.99 1.16
C LEU A 1102 -21.00 -28.12 0.11
N ARG A 1103 -20.25 -27.94 -0.99
CA ARG A 1103 -19.95 -29.02 -1.96
C ARG A 1103 -19.28 -30.23 -1.27
N ILE A 1104 -18.23 -30.00 -0.48
CA ILE A 1104 -17.48 -31.05 0.21
C ILE A 1104 -18.35 -31.79 1.23
N VAL A 1105 -19.20 -31.09 1.98
CA VAL A 1105 -20.09 -31.70 2.98
C VAL A 1105 -21.25 -32.46 2.33
N LEU A 1106 -21.75 -32.03 1.17
CA LEU A 1106 -22.75 -32.78 0.41
C LEU A 1106 -22.16 -34.08 -0.15
N ALA A 1107 -20.99 -34.04 -0.78
CA ALA A 1107 -20.32 -35.24 -1.29
C ALA A 1107 -20.11 -36.32 -0.20
N LYS A 1108 -19.67 -35.91 1.00
CA LYS A 1108 -19.51 -36.80 2.17
C LYS A 1108 -20.83 -37.34 2.76
N ARG A 1109 -21.99 -36.93 2.25
CA ARG A 1109 -23.31 -37.39 2.68
C ARG A 1109 -24.00 -38.34 1.70
N HIS A 1110 -23.46 -38.54 0.50
CA HIS A 1110 -23.97 -39.58 -0.40
C HIS A 1110 -23.48 -40.95 0.09
N GLU A 1111 -24.41 -41.81 0.47
CA GLU A 1111 -24.13 -43.17 0.94
C GLU A 1111 -23.82 -44.11 -0.23
N SER A 1112 -24.47 -43.89 -1.39
CA SER A 1112 -24.29 -44.61 -2.66
C SER A 1112 -23.52 -43.79 -3.71
N ALA A 1113 -23.26 -44.40 -4.87
CA ALA A 1113 -23.00 -43.66 -6.10
C ALA A 1113 -24.20 -42.76 -6.43
N GLY A 1114 -24.00 -41.43 -6.40
CA GLY A 1114 -25.07 -40.46 -6.63
C GLY A 1114 -25.47 -40.33 -8.11
N GLU A 1115 -26.68 -39.82 -8.34
CA GLU A 1115 -27.39 -39.70 -9.63
C GLU A 1115 -26.64 -38.98 -10.76
N GLN A 1116 -25.57 -38.24 -10.45
CA GLN A 1116 -24.73 -37.56 -11.45
C GLN A 1116 -23.52 -38.40 -11.84
N ASP A 1117 -23.21 -38.39 -13.13
CA ASP A 1117 -22.00 -38.98 -13.74
C ASP A 1117 -20.73 -38.70 -12.92
N PHE A 1118 -19.88 -39.73 -12.83
CA PHE A 1118 -18.69 -39.72 -12.00
C PHE A 1118 -17.73 -38.55 -12.31
N GLY A 1119 -17.51 -38.25 -13.59
CA GLY A 1119 -16.63 -37.17 -14.06
C GLY A 1119 -17.06 -35.76 -13.65
N PRO A 1120 -18.30 -35.32 -13.96
CA PRO A 1120 -18.88 -34.07 -13.47
C PRO A 1120 -18.88 -33.95 -11.95
N ARG A 1121 -19.26 -35.03 -11.24
CA ARG A 1121 -19.26 -35.08 -9.76
C ARG A 1121 -17.86 -34.84 -9.19
N CYS A 1122 -16.84 -35.48 -9.76
CA CYS A 1122 -15.44 -35.29 -9.37
C CYS A 1122 -14.87 -33.91 -9.75
N GLY A 1123 -15.31 -33.30 -10.85
CA GLY A 1123 -14.90 -31.94 -11.19
C GLY A 1123 -15.50 -30.87 -10.27
N SER A 1124 -16.73 -31.05 -9.79
CA SER A 1124 -17.35 -30.20 -8.75
C SER A 1124 -16.56 -30.25 -7.43
N LEU A 1125 -16.02 -31.42 -7.07
CA LEU A 1125 -15.08 -31.57 -5.96
C LEU A 1125 -13.71 -30.94 -6.25
N ALA A 1126 -13.14 -31.17 -7.43
CA ALA A 1126 -11.85 -30.61 -7.82
C ALA A 1126 -11.87 -29.07 -7.77
N ARG A 1127 -12.97 -28.44 -8.21
CA ARG A 1127 -13.25 -27.02 -8.03
C ARG A 1127 -13.20 -26.62 -6.54
N ALA A 1128 -13.92 -27.33 -5.67
CA ALA A 1128 -14.02 -27.00 -4.25
C ALA A 1128 -12.69 -27.15 -3.48
N PHE A 1129 -11.80 -28.05 -3.92
CA PHE A 1129 -10.45 -28.19 -3.36
C PHE A 1129 -9.44 -27.20 -3.96
N PHE A 1130 -9.53 -26.87 -5.25
CA PHE A 1130 -8.71 -25.81 -5.85
C PHE A 1130 -9.03 -24.43 -5.27
N GLU A 1131 -10.33 -24.10 -5.12
CA GLU A 1131 -10.81 -22.93 -4.36
C GLU A 1131 -10.35 -22.97 -2.89
N GLY A 1132 -9.94 -24.13 -2.35
CA GLY A 1132 -9.37 -24.27 -1.02
C GLY A 1132 -7.89 -23.97 -0.95
N LEU A 1133 -7.10 -24.62 -1.81
CA LEU A 1133 -5.67 -24.42 -1.93
C LEU A 1133 -5.32 -22.96 -2.26
N ALA A 1134 -6.07 -22.34 -3.17
CA ALA A 1134 -5.94 -20.92 -3.50
C ALA A 1134 -6.27 -19.95 -2.33
N MET A 1135 -7.01 -20.42 -1.32
CA MET A 1135 -7.41 -19.64 -0.15
C MET A 1135 -6.58 -19.93 1.11
N VAL A 1136 -5.54 -20.76 1.04
CA VAL A 1136 -4.56 -20.90 2.14
C VAL A 1136 -3.73 -19.61 2.26
N SER A 1137 -3.47 -19.15 3.48
CA SER A 1137 -2.69 -17.93 3.73
C SER A 1137 -1.19 -18.15 3.56
N ARG A 1138 -0.52 -17.21 2.87
CA ARG A 1138 0.91 -17.26 2.51
C ARG A 1138 1.86 -17.19 3.69
N GLU A 1139 1.41 -16.65 4.81
CA GLU A 1139 2.20 -16.56 6.05
C GLU A 1139 2.26 -17.89 6.82
N VAL A 1140 1.53 -18.91 6.34
CA VAL A 1140 1.38 -20.21 7.00
C VAL A 1140 2.17 -21.27 6.23
N ALA A 1141 2.86 -22.15 6.96
CA ALA A 1141 3.78 -23.10 6.36
C ALA A 1141 3.07 -24.17 5.52
N HIS A 1142 3.82 -24.67 4.52
CA HIS A 1142 3.45 -25.66 3.49
C HIS A 1142 2.61 -26.87 3.98
N TYR A 1143 2.73 -27.26 5.26
CA TYR A 1143 1.92 -28.34 5.84
C TYR A 1143 0.39 -28.12 5.75
N GLU A 1144 -0.12 -26.88 5.68
CA GLU A 1144 -1.56 -26.63 5.47
C GLU A 1144 -2.01 -26.97 4.04
N LEU A 1145 -1.16 -26.76 3.02
CA LEU A 1145 -1.42 -27.18 1.64
C LEU A 1145 -1.47 -28.70 1.55
N VAL A 1146 -0.47 -29.38 2.12
CA VAL A 1146 -0.44 -30.85 2.26
C VAL A 1146 -1.69 -31.36 2.99
N ALA A 1147 -2.14 -30.67 4.05
CA ALA A 1147 -3.31 -31.08 4.81
C ALA A 1147 -4.64 -30.87 4.06
N GLU A 1148 -4.80 -29.81 3.25
CA GLU A 1148 -5.97 -29.64 2.38
C GLU A 1148 -5.98 -30.66 1.24
N LEU A 1149 -4.80 -30.98 0.69
CA LEU A 1149 -4.64 -31.99 -0.36
C LEU A 1149 -4.90 -33.42 0.14
N HIS A 1150 -4.46 -33.75 1.36
CA HIS A 1150 -4.77 -35.02 2.01
C HIS A 1150 -6.28 -35.17 2.29
N ARG A 1151 -6.96 -34.07 2.69
CA ARG A 1151 -8.43 -34.03 2.78
C ARG A 1151 -9.13 -34.23 1.43
N ALA A 1152 -8.50 -33.83 0.33
CA ALA A 1152 -9.00 -34.11 -1.02
C ALA A 1152 -8.85 -35.60 -1.37
N MET A 1153 -7.65 -36.16 -1.24
CA MET A 1153 -7.36 -37.56 -1.59
C MET A 1153 -8.27 -38.54 -0.85
N GLN A 1154 -8.46 -38.36 0.47
CA GLN A 1154 -9.39 -39.17 1.27
C GLN A 1154 -10.83 -39.16 0.73
N LEU A 1155 -11.33 -38.00 0.26
CA LEU A 1155 -12.69 -37.89 -0.25
C LEU A 1155 -12.83 -38.43 -1.68
N PHE A 1156 -11.82 -38.26 -2.52
CA PHE A 1156 -11.80 -38.88 -3.85
C PHE A 1156 -11.71 -40.41 -3.76
N GLU A 1157 -10.90 -40.94 -2.86
CA GLU A 1157 -10.82 -42.38 -2.55
C GLU A 1157 -12.17 -42.95 -2.07
N GLU A 1158 -12.86 -42.23 -1.17
CA GLU A 1158 -14.23 -42.55 -0.72
C GLU A 1158 -15.24 -42.57 -1.89
N VAL A 1159 -15.17 -41.58 -2.79
CA VAL A 1159 -16.12 -41.43 -3.93
C VAL A 1159 -15.82 -42.42 -5.07
N VAL A 1160 -14.55 -42.76 -5.31
CA VAL A 1160 -14.12 -43.81 -6.23
C VAL A 1160 -14.56 -45.18 -5.72
N GLY A 1161 -14.33 -45.48 -4.44
CA GLY A 1161 -14.75 -46.73 -3.81
C GLY A 1161 -16.26 -46.97 -3.92
N LYS A 1162 -17.07 -45.95 -3.60
CA LYS A 1162 -18.54 -45.99 -3.75
C LYS A 1162 -18.99 -46.20 -5.20
N GLN A 1163 -18.30 -45.62 -6.18
CA GLN A 1163 -18.62 -45.83 -7.61
C GLN A 1163 -18.30 -47.27 -8.06
N ARG A 1164 -17.11 -47.78 -7.75
CA ARG A 1164 -16.73 -49.17 -8.09
C ARG A 1164 -17.62 -50.21 -7.42
N GLN A 1165 -17.99 -50.00 -6.15
CA GLN A 1165 -18.92 -50.88 -5.45
C GLN A 1165 -20.29 -50.95 -6.15
N ALA A 1166 -20.86 -49.80 -6.54
CA ALA A 1166 -22.14 -49.76 -7.25
C ALA A 1166 -22.09 -50.41 -8.65
N ALA A 1167 -20.93 -50.34 -9.34
CA ALA A 1167 -20.69 -51.06 -10.58
C ALA A 1167 -20.62 -52.57 -10.36
N ALA A 1168 -19.82 -53.03 -9.39
CA ALA A 1168 -19.64 -54.45 -9.07
C ALA A 1168 -20.93 -55.14 -8.56
N THR A 1169 -21.79 -54.44 -7.81
CA THR A 1169 -23.10 -54.96 -7.39
C THR A 1169 -24.19 -54.81 -8.45
N GLY A 1170 -23.86 -54.30 -9.65
CA GLY A 1170 -24.80 -54.07 -10.75
C GLY A 1170 -25.93 -53.08 -10.43
N THR A 1171 -25.83 -52.32 -9.33
CA THR A 1171 -26.97 -51.62 -8.72
C THR A 1171 -27.10 -50.18 -9.21
N ARG A 1172 -27.08 -49.99 -10.54
CA ARG A 1172 -27.53 -48.74 -11.17
C ARG A 1172 -29.06 -48.68 -11.09
N PHE A 1173 -29.58 -48.08 -10.02
CA PHE A 1173 -30.98 -47.66 -9.98
C PHE A 1173 -31.24 -46.64 -11.11
N ILE A 1174 -32.39 -46.79 -11.77
CA ILE A 1174 -32.88 -45.97 -12.89
C ILE A 1174 -33.78 -44.86 -12.36
#